data_AF-A0A0N0V313-F1
#
_entry.id   AF-A0A0N0V313-F1
#
_cell.length_a   1.000
_cell.length_b   1.000
_cell.length_c   1.000
_cell.angle_alpha   90.00
_cell.angle_beta   90.00
_cell.angle_gamma   90.00
#
_symmetry.space_group_name_H-M   'P 1'
#
loop_
_entity.id
_entity.type
_entity.pdbx_description
1 polymer ?
#
loop_
_entity_poly.entity_id
_entity_poly.type
_entity_poly.pdbx_seq_one_letter_code
_entity_poly.pdbx_strand_id
1 'polypeptide(L)'
;FLDATVTITTELFEIIQSDDIFDNHPSDDEHQSALRIEAKNRLEETIKGKEFEEIATLKKAIQNCLAVIPEEITETDASDQNSYTIASYEFTEEEILPFQKAVLKYTPETDPYEKVAGLFVQAPFPISTYPYCEKNEGISGPFIEDRKSNHWFFAAGDDGGTSEVIMRFYYPVQPDYYFPNGSNNSNQIPLLKKDRDVPIDISYTVSWPDTPEMKVNQTLVESMYGLPAIKGQKSVDVIYQQSIENGMGESVILIDPSQTRYVFLEAIPDDIITEYEGAEKIIIGNDKDEDKKLSLTLRRRLSFDPLNQKLIFKGEIIDPVFGFDYALLNVMSDADYKELLALSTTEAWTDAVEELYKQTKEPIFITNSNTDIYNDLALTSGFAKGTGYVTLMMQNKDGLGALPVSLEIIEVIPELDPGEILVITPRCPFDETLTLRHRGDFAGRSDEFVFEWQYLGVEADKSENNIWKPYPNGISSVKKGAIDITIKGPGKFTLADNKFRCRYKYDGTDIAIKNLWSEWSEFSEWTEPQLAEGWIKRVIGDINSYTQRASGGGIQGAEDKFFSYSDKINAIVSMISQIGQRWEGNIPMNCDNINDYGLLEIYETVFKRGKDLSINDGPGYQKANDALLLVASRIADFYMLLGNEAYADSSDPTIGFGTDDGIYGQEASSLHCFMNQVPTLLDEELALLRGRNDDLLPGVRTSPIYNRLFWNFTGGSGEVAYALSYNILDVNNDAAGHIDEADAKQLFPQGHGDAWGHYLSAIKIYYQLLTHPNYDWNSRSEEILLGGIRVTVDFLDEQKFAEAAAAKARTGSEIVNLTYRKHFLMIWQMTEG
;
A
#
# COMPACT_ATOMS: atom_id res chain seq x y z
N PHE A 1 8.90 -50.66 -1.09
CA PHE A 1 8.19 -50.25 -2.31
C PHE A 1 9.19 -49.92 -3.41
N LEU A 2 10.03 -48.87 -3.29
CA LEU A 2 11.11 -48.60 -4.27
C LEU A 2 12.07 -49.79 -4.50
N ASP A 3 12.48 -50.52 -3.46
CA ASP A 3 13.39 -51.68 -3.62
C ASP A 3 12.75 -52.87 -4.37
N ALA A 4 11.44 -53.08 -4.24
CA ALA A 4 10.73 -54.16 -4.93
C ALA A 4 10.51 -53.80 -6.42
N THR A 5 10.23 -52.53 -6.72
CA THR A 5 10.07 -52.04 -8.09
C THR A 5 11.40 -52.06 -8.85
N VAL A 6 12.52 -51.73 -8.19
CA VAL A 6 13.87 -51.79 -8.78
C VAL A 6 14.29 -53.25 -9.02
N THR A 7 14.01 -54.18 -8.10
CA THR A 7 14.38 -55.59 -8.28
C THR A 7 13.62 -56.24 -9.45
N ILE A 8 12.31 -55.96 -9.60
CA ILE A 8 11.48 -56.51 -10.69
C ILE A 8 11.83 -55.88 -12.04
N THR A 9 12.13 -54.57 -12.08
CA THR A 9 12.58 -53.92 -13.33
C THR A 9 13.95 -54.41 -13.75
N THR A 10 14.85 -54.71 -12.80
CA THR A 10 16.18 -55.25 -13.10
C THR A 10 16.10 -56.70 -13.59
N GLU A 11 15.27 -57.56 -12.98
CA GLU A 11 15.03 -58.93 -13.46
C GLU A 11 14.36 -58.95 -14.86
N LEU A 12 13.41 -58.04 -15.13
CA LEU A 12 12.81 -57.89 -16.48
C LEU A 12 13.83 -57.39 -17.50
N PHE A 13 14.72 -56.47 -17.11
CA PHE A 13 15.77 -55.96 -18.00
C PHE A 13 16.85 -57.02 -18.28
N GLU A 14 17.21 -57.84 -17.30
CA GLU A 14 18.15 -58.97 -17.47
C GLU A 14 17.54 -60.11 -18.29
N ILE A 15 16.23 -60.38 -18.20
CA ILE A 15 15.54 -61.35 -19.06
C ILE A 15 15.47 -60.85 -20.51
N ILE A 16 15.25 -59.55 -20.71
CA ILE A 16 15.25 -58.93 -22.05
C ILE A 16 16.66 -58.86 -22.66
N GLN A 17 17.72 -58.78 -21.83
CA GLN A 17 19.12 -58.74 -22.29
C GLN A 17 19.80 -60.10 -22.40
N SER A 18 19.32 -61.14 -21.71
CA SER A 18 19.98 -62.47 -21.70
C SER A 18 19.66 -63.36 -22.89
N ASP A 19 18.65 -63.00 -23.69
CA ASP A 19 18.42 -63.60 -25.00
C ASP A 19 18.83 -62.58 -26.08
N ASP A 20 19.73 -62.99 -26.98
CA ASP A 20 20.24 -62.25 -28.14
C ASP A 20 19.11 -61.83 -29.11
N ILE A 21 18.32 -60.81 -28.72
CA ILE A 21 17.15 -60.33 -29.48
C ILE A 21 17.52 -59.24 -30.51
N PHE A 22 18.76 -58.73 -30.49
CA PHE A 22 19.14 -57.55 -31.30
C PHE A 22 20.20 -57.74 -32.38
N ASP A 23 20.66 -58.96 -32.68
CA ASP A 23 21.56 -59.18 -33.81
C ASP A 23 21.02 -60.19 -34.85
N ASN A 24 20.72 -59.64 -36.03
CA ASN A 24 20.44 -60.24 -37.35
C ASN A 24 18.96 -60.36 -37.80
N HIS A 25 18.63 -59.57 -38.84
CA HIS A 25 17.51 -59.78 -39.79
C HIS A 25 17.51 -61.23 -40.36
N PRO A 26 16.37 -61.86 -40.79
CA PRO A 26 15.19 -61.23 -41.41
C PRO A 26 13.77 -61.78 -41.05
N SER A 27 12.77 -60.88 -41.07
CA SER A 27 11.41 -61.01 -41.66
C SER A 27 10.55 -62.30 -41.53
N ASP A 28 10.33 -62.86 -40.34
CA ASP A 28 9.23 -63.84 -40.17
C ASP A 28 8.38 -63.50 -38.93
N ASP A 29 7.19 -62.90 -39.17
CA ASP A 29 6.27 -62.42 -38.14
C ASP A 29 5.76 -63.54 -37.22
N GLU A 30 5.80 -64.81 -37.66
CA GLU A 30 5.45 -65.97 -36.85
C GLU A 30 6.49 -66.27 -35.75
N HIS A 31 7.79 -66.07 -36.01
CA HIS A 31 8.85 -66.38 -35.04
C HIS A 31 8.90 -65.35 -33.90
N GLN A 32 8.69 -64.07 -34.24
CA GLN A 32 8.56 -62.97 -33.28
C GLN A 32 7.28 -63.11 -32.44
N SER A 33 6.18 -63.60 -33.02
CA SER A 33 4.93 -63.85 -32.30
C SER A 33 5.06 -65.02 -31.31
N ALA A 34 5.77 -66.09 -31.69
CA ALA A 34 6.02 -67.24 -30.81
C ALA A 34 6.89 -66.86 -29.59
N LEU A 35 7.94 -66.05 -29.78
CA LEU A 35 8.81 -65.56 -28.70
C LEU A 35 8.04 -64.64 -27.72
N ARG A 36 7.12 -63.81 -28.23
CA ARG A 36 6.26 -62.95 -27.40
C ARG A 36 5.25 -63.75 -26.57
N ILE A 37 4.73 -64.85 -27.10
CA ILE A 37 3.83 -65.77 -26.39
C ILE A 37 4.59 -66.54 -25.30
N GLU A 38 5.80 -67.01 -25.57
CA GLU A 38 6.68 -67.66 -24.59
C GLU A 38 7.02 -66.71 -23.42
N ALA A 39 7.39 -65.45 -23.72
CA ALA A 39 7.69 -64.43 -22.71
C ALA A 39 6.46 -64.09 -21.84
N LYS A 40 5.28 -63.97 -22.45
CA LYS A 40 4.01 -63.76 -21.73
C LYS A 40 3.70 -64.91 -20.77
N ASN A 41 3.85 -66.16 -21.22
CA ASN A 41 3.56 -67.34 -20.41
C ASN A 41 4.51 -67.47 -19.21
N ARG A 42 5.80 -67.14 -19.37
CA ARG A 42 6.78 -67.15 -18.27
C ARG A 42 6.53 -66.03 -17.25
N LEU A 43 6.08 -64.87 -17.71
CA LEU A 43 5.71 -63.75 -16.84
C LEU A 43 4.46 -64.11 -16.00
N GLU A 44 3.48 -64.76 -16.61
CA GLU A 44 2.26 -65.24 -15.94
C GLU A 44 2.57 -66.36 -14.91
N GLU A 45 3.53 -67.24 -15.18
CA GLU A 45 4.01 -68.24 -14.21
C GLU A 45 4.74 -67.61 -13.01
N THR A 46 5.53 -66.56 -13.24
CA THR A 46 6.32 -65.87 -12.20
C THR A 46 5.42 -65.12 -11.19
N ILE A 47 4.24 -64.68 -11.66
CA ILE A 47 3.22 -64.00 -10.84
C ILE A 47 2.36 -65.01 -10.06
N LYS A 48 2.36 -66.28 -10.46
CA LYS A 48 1.51 -67.34 -9.89
C LYS A 48 1.98 -67.74 -8.49
N GLY A 49 1.35 -67.17 -7.46
CA GLY A 49 1.58 -67.52 -6.05
C GLY A 49 1.92 -66.36 -5.10
N LYS A 50 1.90 -65.10 -5.57
CA LYS A 50 2.12 -63.91 -4.73
C LYS A 50 0.78 -63.26 -4.33
N GLU A 51 0.62 -62.85 -3.06
CA GLU A 51 -0.66 -62.43 -2.46
C GLU A 51 -1.15 -61.00 -2.81
N PHE A 52 -2.41 -60.71 -2.46
CA PHE A 52 -3.46 -60.19 -3.34
C PHE A 52 -3.61 -58.66 -3.50
N GLU A 53 -2.75 -57.81 -2.92
CA GLU A 53 -2.90 -56.34 -3.01
C GLU A 53 -2.02 -55.66 -4.08
N GLU A 54 -0.97 -56.32 -4.58
CA GLU A 54 -0.12 -55.78 -5.67
C GLU A 54 -0.65 -56.12 -7.08
N ILE A 55 -1.65 -57.00 -7.18
CA ILE A 55 -2.16 -57.55 -8.45
C ILE A 55 -3.06 -56.57 -9.20
N ALA A 56 -3.81 -55.69 -8.52
CA ALA A 56 -4.73 -54.75 -9.18
C ALA A 56 -3.97 -53.66 -9.96
N THR A 57 -2.88 -53.17 -9.39
CA THR A 57 -2.03 -52.14 -10.01
C THR A 57 -1.20 -52.71 -11.15
N LEU A 58 -0.69 -53.95 -11.00
CA LEU A 58 -0.02 -54.66 -12.09
C LEU A 58 -0.97 -55.05 -13.22
N LYS A 59 -2.20 -55.50 -12.93
CA LYS A 59 -3.22 -55.75 -13.96
C LYS A 59 -3.58 -54.49 -14.74
N LYS A 60 -3.61 -53.33 -14.09
CA LYS A 60 -3.87 -52.04 -14.74
C LYS A 60 -2.70 -51.59 -15.62
N ALA A 61 -1.46 -51.80 -15.17
CA ALA A 61 -0.26 -51.55 -15.98
C ALA A 61 -0.15 -52.51 -17.18
N ILE A 62 -0.51 -53.78 -17.00
CA ILE A 62 -0.55 -54.80 -18.06
C ILE A 62 -1.72 -54.54 -19.04
N GLN A 63 -2.90 -54.12 -18.57
CA GLN A 63 -4.01 -53.70 -19.43
C GLN A 63 -3.63 -52.47 -20.27
N ASN A 64 -2.90 -51.52 -19.70
CA ASN A 64 -2.41 -50.37 -20.46
C ASN A 64 -1.34 -50.76 -21.48
N CYS A 65 -0.53 -51.80 -21.22
CA CYS A 65 0.40 -52.35 -22.21
C CYS A 65 -0.30 -53.19 -23.29
N LEU A 66 -1.39 -53.90 -22.96
CA LEU A 66 -2.17 -54.71 -23.90
C LEU A 66 -3.15 -53.89 -24.75
N ALA A 67 -3.60 -52.73 -24.27
CA ALA A 67 -4.47 -51.80 -25.02
C ALA A 67 -3.79 -51.12 -26.22
N VAL A 68 -2.48 -51.35 -26.40
CA VAL A 68 -1.68 -50.85 -27.54
C VAL A 68 -1.65 -51.86 -28.71
N ILE A 69 -2.36 -52.99 -28.61
CA ILE A 69 -2.39 -54.02 -29.66
C ILE A 69 -3.68 -53.87 -30.49
N PRO A 70 -3.63 -53.53 -31.79
CA PRO A 70 -4.82 -53.48 -32.64
C PRO A 70 -5.35 -54.90 -32.89
N GLU A 71 -6.65 -55.12 -32.62
CA GLU A 71 -7.40 -56.24 -33.19
C GLU A 71 -7.70 -55.93 -34.67
N GLU A 72 -7.41 -56.90 -35.54
CA GLU A 72 -7.85 -57.05 -36.94
C GLU A 72 -7.88 -55.79 -37.83
N ILE A 73 -6.86 -55.68 -38.69
CA ILE A 73 -6.94 -54.86 -39.90
C ILE A 73 -7.93 -55.53 -40.86
N THR A 74 -9.14 -55.01 -40.96
CA THR A 74 -10.02 -55.26 -42.10
C THR A 74 -9.82 -54.16 -43.13
N GLU A 75 -9.44 -54.55 -44.36
CA GLU A 75 -9.40 -53.66 -45.52
C GLU A 75 -10.80 -53.09 -45.76
N THR A 76 -10.97 -51.78 -45.61
CA THR A 76 -11.97 -51.04 -46.39
C THR A 76 -11.44 -49.66 -46.77
N ASP A 77 -11.68 -49.33 -48.04
CA ASP A 77 -11.24 -48.17 -48.79
C ASP A 77 -11.47 -46.83 -48.06
N ALA A 78 -10.39 -46.06 -47.88
CA ALA A 78 -10.46 -44.64 -47.55
C ALA A 78 -9.76 -43.85 -48.65
N SER A 79 -10.57 -43.29 -49.54
CA SER A 79 -10.18 -42.24 -50.48
C SER A 79 -9.55 -41.06 -49.74
N ASP A 80 -8.40 -40.62 -50.25
CA ASP A 80 -7.59 -39.47 -49.87
C ASP A 80 -8.35 -38.23 -49.39
N GLN A 81 -7.77 -37.49 -48.41
CA GLN A 81 -7.64 -36.03 -48.56
C GLN A 81 -6.63 -35.25 -47.69
N ASN A 82 -6.07 -35.79 -46.60
CA ASN A 82 -5.16 -35.01 -45.73
C ASN A 82 -3.82 -35.71 -45.44
N SER A 83 -2.89 -35.63 -46.39
CA SER A 83 -1.46 -35.93 -46.14
C SER A 83 -0.61 -34.69 -46.38
N TYR A 84 0.29 -34.39 -45.45
CA TYR A 84 1.20 -33.25 -45.45
C TYR A 84 2.64 -33.76 -45.57
N THR A 85 3.55 -33.00 -46.19
CA THR A 85 4.92 -33.45 -46.47
C THR A 85 5.90 -32.36 -46.07
N ILE A 86 6.83 -32.68 -45.18
CA ILE A 86 8.05 -31.90 -44.96
C ILE A 86 9.00 -32.33 -46.08
N ALA A 87 9.56 -31.38 -46.83
CA ALA A 87 10.45 -31.70 -47.92
C ALA A 87 11.78 -32.23 -47.37
N SER A 88 11.92 -33.55 -47.23
CA SER A 88 13.21 -34.24 -47.24
C SER A 88 13.44 -34.81 -48.64
N TYR A 89 14.66 -34.67 -49.16
CA TYR A 89 15.10 -35.31 -50.40
C TYR A 89 16.29 -36.20 -50.09
N GLU A 90 16.13 -37.48 -50.40
CA GLU A 90 17.15 -38.52 -50.23
C GLU A 90 17.93 -38.76 -51.54
N PHE A 91 19.15 -39.27 -51.35
CA PHE A 91 20.14 -39.61 -52.36
C PHE A 91 19.70 -40.79 -53.24
N THR A 92 20.13 -40.82 -54.51
CA THR A 92 19.95 -41.98 -55.40
C THR A 92 21.27 -42.65 -55.75
N GLU A 93 21.32 -43.97 -55.51
CA GLU A 93 21.71 -45.08 -56.40
C GLU A 93 21.82 -46.31 -55.47
N GLU A 94 21.03 -47.39 -55.51
CA GLU A 94 20.19 -48.05 -56.51
C GLU A 94 19.01 -48.73 -55.78
N GLU A 95 17.88 -48.91 -56.48
CA GLU A 95 16.72 -49.75 -56.11
C GLU A 95 16.33 -49.85 -54.63
N ILE A 96 15.39 -49.00 -54.18
CA ILE A 96 14.25 -49.30 -53.27
C ILE A 96 13.53 -47.95 -52.99
N LEU A 97 12.25 -47.85 -53.35
CA LEU A 97 11.33 -46.87 -52.74
C LEU A 97 10.87 -47.46 -51.40
N PRO A 98 10.88 -46.68 -50.31
CA PRO A 98 9.61 -46.36 -49.70
C PRO A 98 9.55 -44.89 -49.27
N PHE A 99 8.54 -44.19 -49.78
CA PHE A 99 8.10 -42.91 -49.24
C PHE A 99 7.93 -43.00 -47.71
N GLN A 100 8.78 -42.34 -46.92
CA GLN A 100 8.44 -42.04 -45.54
C GLN A 100 7.41 -40.91 -45.53
N LYS A 101 6.15 -41.33 -45.65
CA LYS A 101 4.96 -40.56 -45.33
C LYS A 101 5.00 -40.30 -43.83
N ALA A 102 5.45 -39.11 -43.40
CA ALA A 102 5.08 -38.61 -42.08
C ALA A 102 3.57 -38.30 -42.13
N VAL A 103 2.76 -39.34 -41.97
CA VAL A 103 1.33 -39.17 -41.69
C VAL A 103 1.29 -38.44 -40.36
N LEU A 104 0.75 -37.22 -40.35
CA LEU A 104 0.24 -36.58 -39.15
C LEU A 104 -0.87 -37.47 -38.60
N LYS A 105 -0.47 -38.51 -37.87
CA LYS A 105 -1.38 -39.34 -37.10
C LYS A 105 -1.55 -38.60 -35.79
N TYR A 106 -2.48 -37.65 -35.80
CA TYR A 106 -2.88 -36.97 -34.59
C TYR A 106 -3.83 -37.90 -33.84
N THR A 107 -3.31 -38.51 -32.78
CA THR A 107 -4.10 -39.09 -31.71
C THR A 107 -3.62 -38.41 -30.44
N PRO A 108 -4.40 -37.44 -29.93
CA PRO A 108 -5.02 -37.64 -28.63
C PRO A 108 -6.44 -37.02 -28.55
N GLU A 109 -7.07 -37.13 -27.38
CA GLU A 109 -8.43 -36.69 -27.03
C GLU A 109 -8.77 -35.18 -27.27
N THR A 110 -7.88 -34.37 -27.86
CA THR A 110 -8.04 -32.92 -28.10
C THR A 110 -7.46 -32.47 -29.46
N ASP A 111 -8.12 -31.54 -30.15
CA ASP A 111 -7.71 -31.03 -31.47
C ASP A 111 -6.46 -30.11 -31.35
N PRO A 112 -5.35 -30.38 -32.06
CA PRO A 112 -4.14 -29.55 -32.06
C PRO A 112 -4.36 -28.08 -32.37
N TYR A 113 -5.38 -27.80 -33.17
CA TYR A 113 -5.66 -26.50 -33.74
C TYR A 113 -6.71 -25.74 -32.95
N GLU A 114 -7.22 -26.32 -31.86
CA GLU A 114 -7.93 -25.59 -30.81
C GLU A 114 -6.91 -24.79 -29.99
N LYS A 115 -7.16 -23.48 -29.88
CA LYS A 115 -6.32 -22.51 -29.17
C LYS A 115 -7.21 -21.58 -28.36
N VAL A 116 -6.61 -20.88 -27.42
CA VAL A 116 -7.26 -19.78 -26.71
C VAL A 116 -6.67 -18.46 -27.15
N ALA A 117 -7.48 -17.41 -27.14
CA ALA A 117 -7.02 -16.05 -27.38
C ALA A 117 -5.95 -15.65 -26.34
N GLY A 118 -5.08 -14.71 -26.70
CA GLY A 118 -3.95 -14.24 -25.88
C GLY A 118 -2.65 -15.03 -26.11
N LEU A 119 -2.73 -16.19 -26.77
CA LEU A 119 -1.56 -17.01 -27.06
C LEU A 119 -0.87 -16.62 -28.37
N PHE A 120 0.44 -16.85 -28.38
CA PHE A 120 1.28 -16.79 -29.56
C PHE A 120 0.85 -17.85 -30.59
N VAL A 121 0.77 -17.46 -31.85
CA VAL A 121 0.43 -18.35 -32.97
C VAL A 121 1.61 -19.28 -33.27
N GLN A 122 1.54 -20.51 -32.78
CA GLN A 122 2.56 -21.52 -33.03
C GLN A 122 2.33 -22.26 -34.35
N ALA A 123 3.40 -22.45 -35.12
CA ALA A 123 3.39 -23.30 -36.30
C ALA A 123 3.03 -24.76 -35.94
N PRO A 124 2.48 -25.55 -36.88
CA PRO A 124 2.23 -26.97 -36.62
C PRO A 124 3.54 -27.73 -36.35
N PHE A 125 3.48 -28.75 -35.50
CA PHE A 125 4.62 -29.65 -35.30
C PHE A 125 4.94 -30.42 -36.61
N PRO A 126 6.23 -30.62 -36.96
CA PRO A 126 7.45 -30.26 -36.22
C PRO A 126 7.99 -28.86 -36.52
N ILE A 127 7.32 -28.07 -37.36
CA ILE A 127 7.84 -26.76 -37.80
C ILE A 127 7.97 -25.78 -36.63
N SER A 128 7.13 -25.91 -35.60
CA SER A 128 7.25 -25.15 -34.34
C SER A 128 8.58 -25.34 -33.60
N THR A 129 9.39 -26.35 -33.93
CA THR A 129 10.72 -26.52 -33.34
C THR A 129 11.78 -25.59 -33.94
N TYR A 130 11.48 -24.96 -35.08
CA TYR A 130 12.36 -23.99 -35.72
C TYR A 130 12.08 -22.55 -35.24
N PRO A 131 13.05 -21.64 -35.38
CA PRO A 131 12.83 -20.22 -35.15
C PRO A 131 11.65 -19.68 -35.96
N TYR A 132 10.83 -18.83 -35.33
CA TYR A 132 9.69 -18.18 -35.98
C TYR A 132 10.17 -17.31 -37.15
N CYS A 133 9.44 -17.37 -38.26
CA CYS A 133 9.82 -16.68 -39.50
C CYS A 133 9.02 -15.41 -39.69
N GLU A 134 9.72 -14.31 -39.99
CA GLU A 134 9.11 -13.01 -40.34
C GLU A 134 8.20 -13.07 -41.59
N LYS A 135 8.36 -14.09 -42.46
CA LYS A 135 7.48 -14.33 -43.62
C LYS A 135 6.17 -15.03 -43.29
N ASN A 136 5.97 -15.50 -42.07
CA ASN A 136 4.67 -16.04 -41.66
C ASN A 136 3.58 -15.00 -41.92
N GLU A 137 2.43 -15.44 -42.41
CA GLU A 137 1.39 -14.53 -42.90
C GLU A 137 0.04 -14.97 -42.34
N GLY A 138 -0.68 -14.04 -41.71
CA GLY A 138 -2.08 -14.26 -41.37
C GLY A 138 -3.00 -13.93 -42.55
N ILE A 139 -4.00 -14.79 -42.77
CA ILE A 139 -4.88 -14.73 -43.94
C ILE A 139 -6.27 -14.21 -43.57
N SER A 140 -6.85 -14.70 -42.48
CA SER A 140 -8.16 -14.26 -41.99
C SER A 140 -8.35 -14.59 -40.52
N GLY A 141 -9.33 -13.93 -39.89
CA GLY A 141 -9.66 -14.11 -38.48
C GLY A 141 -8.94 -13.12 -37.56
N PRO A 142 -9.24 -13.16 -36.25
CA PRO A 142 -8.68 -12.23 -35.26
C PRO A 142 -7.21 -12.55 -34.90
N PHE A 143 -6.27 -12.18 -35.78
CA PHE A 143 -4.83 -12.23 -35.51
C PHE A 143 -4.19 -10.82 -35.59
N ILE A 144 -3.08 -10.63 -34.87
CA ILE A 144 -2.28 -9.40 -34.90
C ILE A 144 -0.79 -9.74 -34.97
N GLU A 145 -0.03 -8.93 -35.72
CA GLU A 145 1.43 -9.00 -35.79
C GLU A 145 2.06 -8.03 -34.77
N ASP A 146 3.05 -8.51 -34.00
CA ASP A 146 3.84 -7.69 -33.08
C ASP A 146 5.05 -7.02 -33.76
N ARG A 147 5.73 -6.12 -33.06
CA ARG A 147 6.94 -5.42 -33.56
C ARG A 147 8.13 -6.33 -33.89
N LYS A 148 8.08 -7.60 -33.49
CA LYS A 148 9.09 -8.64 -33.76
C LYS A 148 8.62 -9.58 -34.88
N SER A 149 7.56 -9.22 -35.60
CA SER A 149 6.92 -10.02 -36.66
C SER A 149 6.40 -11.38 -36.20
N ASN A 150 6.04 -11.50 -34.92
CA ASN A 150 5.31 -12.65 -34.42
C ASN A 150 3.80 -12.42 -34.49
N HIS A 151 3.04 -13.48 -34.70
CA HIS A 151 1.58 -13.39 -34.75
C HIS A 151 0.95 -13.89 -33.45
N TRP A 152 -0.14 -13.27 -33.05
CA TRP A 152 -0.90 -13.57 -31.83
C TRP A 152 -2.40 -13.68 -32.12
N PHE A 153 -3.09 -14.56 -31.41
CA PHE A 153 -4.55 -14.63 -31.44
C PHE A 153 -5.11 -13.56 -30.49
N PHE A 154 -5.73 -12.49 -30.99
CA PHE A 154 -6.16 -11.38 -30.12
C PHE A 154 -7.61 -11.47 -29.66
N ALA A 155 -8.48 -12.22 -30.35
CA ALA A 155 -9.88 -12.38 -29.97
C ALA A 155 -10.42 -13.76 -30.36
N ALA A 156 -11.57 -14.12 -29.78
CA ALA A 156 -12.42 -15.20 -30.27
C ALA A 156 -13.74 -14.64 -30.81
N GLY A 157 -14.83 -15.42 -30.83
CA GLY A 157 -16.11 -14.95 -31.37
C GLY A 157 -16.71 -13.80 -30.56
N ASP A 158 -17.27 -12.79 -31.22
CA ASP A 158 -17.89 -11.62 -30.57
C ASP A 158 -19.14 -11.97 -29.75
N ASP A 159 -19.72 -13.16 -29.99
CA ASP A 159 -20.81 -13.77 -29.23
C ASP A 159 -20.34 -14.52 -27.96
N GLY A 160 -19.04 -14.47 -27.65
CA GLY A 160 -18.41 -15.26 -26.59
C GLY A 160 -18.09 -16.70 -27.02
N GLY A 161 -18.35 -17.06 -28.28
CA GLY A 161 -18.06 -18.36 -28.86
C GLY A 161 -16.65 -18.48 -29.44
N THR A 162 -16.47 -19.46 -30.33
CA THR A 162 -15.20 -19.67 -31.02
C THR A 162 -15.12 -18.86 -32.32
N SER A 163 -13.90 -18.56 -32.75
CA SER A 163 -13.62 -17.96 -34.07
C SER A 163 -12.60 -18.80 -34.85
N GLU A 164 -12.58 -18.63 -36.17
CA GLU A 164 -11.61 -19.29 -37.03
C GLU A 164 -10.50 -18.31 -37.41
N VAL A 165 -9.23 -18.71 -37.21
CA VAL A 165 -8.04 -17.96 -37.62
C VAL A 165 -7.23 -18.78 -38.61
N ILE A 166 -6.93 -18.21 -39.77
CA ILE A 166 -6.20 -18.88 -40.85
C ILE A 166 -4.83 -18.26 -41.02
N MET A 167 -3.78 -19.09 -40.99
CA MET A 167 -2.38 -18.69 -41.08
C MET A 167 -1.63 -19.50 -42.14
N ARG A 168 -0.60 -18.88 -42.74
CA ARG A 168 0.41 -19.53 -43.58
C ARG A 168 1.77 -19.46 -42.92
N PHE A 169 2.45 -20.60 -42.86
CA PHE A 169 3.77 -20.68 -42.22
C PHE A 169 4.89 -20.87 -43.23
N TYR A 170 6.01 -20.27 -42.88
CA TYR A 170 7.32 -20.39 -43.52
C TYR A 170 8.32 -20.84 -42.46
N TYR A 171 9.38 -21.49 -42.89
CA TYR A 171 10.41 -22.03 -42.00
C TYR A 171 11.80 -21.86 -42.62
N PRO A 172 12.85 -21.75 -41.78
CA PRO A 172 14.19 -21.47 -42.27
C PRO A 172 14.76 -22.67 -43.03
N VAL A 173 15.52 -22.38 -44.08
CA VAL A 173 16.27 -23.41 -44.84
C VAL A 173 17.28 -24.08 -43.91
N GLN A 174 17.25 -25.41 -43.81
CA GLN A 174 18.26 -26.15 -43.07
C GLN A 174 19.47 -26.47 -43.98
N PRO A 175 20.69 -26.59 -43.42
CA PRO A 175 21.90 -26.83 -44.20
C PRO A 175 21.89 -28.11 -45.06
N ASP A 176 21.06 -29.09 -44.68
CA ASP A 176 20.91 -30.40 -45.32
C ASP A 176 19.82 -30.44 -46.41
N TYR A 177 19.16 -29.31 -46.70
CA TYR A 177 18.09 -29.26 -47.70
C TYR A 177 18.63 -29.32 -49.13
N TYR A 178 18.05 -30.22 -49.94
CA TYR A 178 18.39 -30.38 -51.36
C TYR A 178 17.41 -29.63 -52.27
N PHE A 179 17.94 -28.76 -53.16
CA PHE A 179 17.18 -27.99 -54.14
C PHE A 179 17.48 -28.44 -55.58
N PRO A 180 16.61 -29.22 -56.24
CA PRO A 180 16.90 -29.86 -57.53
C PRO A 180 17.10 -28.89 -58.72
N ASN A 181 16.59 -27.66 -58.64
CA ASN A 181 16.67 -26.67 -59.72
C ASN A 181 17.67 -25.51 -59.46
N GLY A 182 18.61 -25.69 -58.51
CA GLY A 182 19.60 -24.67 -58.14
C GLY A 182 19.25 -23.86 -56.88
N SER A 183 20.10 -22.88 -56.54
CA SER A 183 20.08 -22.16 -55.26
C SER A 183 18.73 -21.52 -54.95
N ASN A 184 18.20 -21.81 -53.75
CA ASN A 184 17.07 -21.06 -53.24
C ASN A 184 17.55 -19.63 -52.89
N ASN A 185 16.96 -18.61 -53.51
CA ASN A 185 17.30 -17.21 -53.24
C ASN A 185 16.63 -16.67 -51.97
N SER A 186 15.82 -17.49 -51.28
CA SER A 186 15.12 -17.15 -50.05
C SER A 186 15.64 -18.01 -48.89
N ASN A 187 15.98 -17.37 -47.77
CA ASN A 187 16.42 -18.03 -46.54
C ASN A 187 15.27 -18.70 -45.76
N GLN A 188 14.02 -18.54 -46.22
CA GLN A 188 12.80 -19.09 -45.64
C GLN A 188 11.91 -19.69 -46.74
N ILE A 189 11.32 -20.86 -46.50
CA ILE A 189 10.51 -21.63 -47.46
C ILE A 189 9.08 -21.77 -46.93
N PRO A 190 8.04 -21.64 -47.79
CA PRO A 190 6.66 -21.89 -47.39
C PRO A 190 6.40 -23.36 -47.05
N LEU A 191 5.48 -23.60 -46.13
CA LEU A 191 4.88 -24.91 -45.94
C LEU A 191 3.93 -25.21 -47.12
N LEU A 192 4.21 -26.28 -47.85
CA LEU A 192 3.45 -26.69 -49.04
C LEU A 192 2.67 -27.99 -48.78
N LYS A 193 1.54 -28.14 -49.48
CA LYS A 193 0.85 -29.44 -49.60
C LYS A 193 1.49 -30.23 -50.74
N LYS A 194 1.60 -31.56 -50.60
CA LYS A 194 2.29 -32.47 -51.52
C LYS A 194 2.00 -32.23 -53.02
N ASP A 195 0.77 -31.84 -53.35
CA ASP A 195 0.29 -31.72 -54.72
C ASP A 195 0.11 -30.26 -55.19
N ARG A 196 0.68 -29.27 -54.48
CA ARG A 196 0.52 -27.84 -54.81
C ARG A 196 1.80 -27.04 -54.57
N ASP A 197 2.09 -26.14 -55.50
CA ASP A 197 3.15 -25.13 -55.39
C ASP A 197 2.68 -23.84 -54.67
N VAL A 198 1.60 -23.92 -53.90
CA VAL A 198 1.02 -22.79 -53.17
C VAL A 198 1.12 -23.06 -51.67
N PRO A 199 1.52 -22.06 -50.84
CA PRO A 199 1.52 -22.18 -49.39
C PRO A 199 0.18 -22.68 -48.85
N ILE A 200 0.23 -23.50 -47.80
CA ILE A 200 -0.98 -24.05 -47.20
C ILE A 200 -1.60 -23.11 -46.16
N ASP A 201 -2.93 -23.02 -46.21
CA ASP A 201 -3.75 -22.36 -45.19
C ASP A 201 -3.99 -23.34 -44.03
N ILE A 202 -3.56 -22.95 -42.83
CA ILE A 202 -3.82 -23.69 -41.59
C ILE A 202 -4.87 -22.94 -40.80
N SER A 203 -5.97 -23.62 -40.52
CA SER A 203 -7.07 -23.11 -39.71
C SER A 203 -6.88 -23.48 -38.24
N TYR A 204 -7.10 -22.50 -37.36
CA TYR A 204 -7.16 -22.64 -35.91
C TYR A 204 -8.54 -22.25 -35.41
N THR A 205 -9.09 -23.03 -34.49
CA THR A 205 -10.32 -22.69 -33.76
C THR A 205 -9.91 -22.02 -32.46
N VAL A 206 -10.22 -20.73 -32.30
CA VAL A 206 -9.83 -19.94 -31.13
C VAL A 206 -11.04 -19.74 -30.22
N SER A 207 -10.92 -20.09 -28.94
CA SER A 207 -11.91 -19.78 -27.90
C SER A 207 -11.40 -18.71 -26.92
N TRP A 208 -12.30 -18.09 -26.16
CA TRP A 208 -11.89 -17.24 -25.04
C TRP A 208 -11.25 -18.08 -23.92
N PRO A 209 -10.22 -17.57 -23.23
CA PRO A 209 -9.63 -18.23 -22.06
C PRO A 209 -10.49 -18.02 -20.80
N ASP A 210 -10.19 -18.77 -19.74
CA ASP A 210 -10.66 -18.43 -18.39
C ASP A 210 -9.98 -17.12 -17.97
N THR A 211 -10.76 -16.05 -17.81
CA THR A 211 -10.29 -14.67 -17.88
C THR A 211 -10.55 -13.94 -16.55
N PRO A 212 -9.59 -13.15 -16.03
CA PRO A 212 -9.84 -12.33 -14.85
C PRO A 212 -10.88 -11.24 -15.11
N GLU A 213 -11.78 -11.06 -14.16
CA GLU A 213 -12.90 -10.13 -14.24
C GLU A 213 -12.53 -8.74 -13.70
N MET A 214 -12.84 -7.71 -14.47
CA MET A 214 -12.75 -6.30 -14.09
C MET A 214 -14.17 -5.73 -13.92
N LYS A 215 -14.46 -5.16 -12.75
CA LYS A 215 -15.75 -4.52 -12.48
C LYS A 215 -15.83 -3.14 -13.13
N VAL A 216 -17.04 -2.64 -13.35
CA VAL A 216 -17.25 -1.25 -13.79
C VAL A 216 -16.81 -0.31 -12.68
N ASN A 217 -16.14 0.79 -13.05
CA ASN A 217 -15.55 1.79 -12.15
C ASN A 217 -14.31 1.33 -11.35
N GLN A 218 -13.67 0.27 -11.82
CA GLN A 218 -12.36 -0.14 -11.35
C GLN A 218 -11.25 0.53 -12.19
N THR A 219 -10.11 0.79 -11.57
CA THR A 219 -8.92 1.34 -12.24
C THR A 219 -7.73 0.42 -11.98
N LEU A 220 -7.07 0.00 -13.05
CA LEU A 220 -5.86 -0.81 -13.00
C LEU A 220 -4.64 0.08 -13.17
N VAL A 221 -3.86 0.14 -12.09
CA VAL A 221 -2.54 0.74 -12.04
C VAL A 221 -1.54 -0.40 -11.85
N GLU A 222 -1.65 -1.13 -10.75
CA GLU A 222 -0.91 -2.37 -10.49
C GLU A 222 -1.77 -3.62 -10.73
N SER A 223 -1.18 -4.80 -10.52
CA SER A 223 -1.89 -6.08 -10.64
C SER A 223 -2.85 -6.30 -9.47
N MET A 224 -4.10 -6.66 -9.76
CA MET A 224 -5.15 -6.83 -8.74
C MET A 224 -6.06 -7.99 -9.10
N TYR A 225 -6.32 -8.91 -8.17
CA TYR A 225 -7.25 -10.05 -8.36
C TYR A 225 -7.06 -10.87 -9.65
N GLY A 226 -5.80 -11.01 -10.11
CA GLY A 226 -5.47 -11.70 -11.36
C GLY A 226 -5.43 -10.80 -12.60
N LEU A 227 -5.91 -9.55 -12.51
CA LEU A 227 -5.76 -8.54 -13.55
C LEU A 227 -4.31 -8.07 -13.68
N PRO A 228 -3.85 -7.72 -14.89
CA PRO A 228 -2.47 -7.36 -15.16
C PRO A 228 -2.10 -5.97 -14.62
N ALA A 229 -0.82 -5.78 -14.30
CA ALA A 229 -0.27 -4.46 -13.97
C ALA A 229 -0.07 -3.62 -15.24
N ILE A 230 -0.55 -2.37 -15.21
CA ILE A 230 -0.48 -1.41 -16.32
C ILE A 230 0.69 -0.44 -16.12
N LYS A 231 0.83 0.10 -14.91
CA LYS A 231 1.96 0.94 -14.49
C LYS A 231 3.25 0.13 -14.56
N GLY A 232 4.31 0.77 -15.05
CA GLY A 232 5.62 0.14 -15.26
C GLY A 232 5.79 -0.54 -16.62
N GLN A 233 4.70 -0.82 -17.35
CA GLN A 233 4.79 -1.27 -18.73
C GLN A 233 5.37 -0.16 -19.61
N LYS A 234 6.25 -0.54 -20.54
CA LYS A 234 6.87 0.42 -21.48
C LYS A 234 5.94 0.85 -22.61
N SER A 235 4.86 0.10 -22.85
CA SER A 235 3.77 0.44 -23.76
C SER A 235 2.58 -0.50 -23.47
N VAL A 236 1.36 0.00 -23.63
CA VAL A 236 0.12 -0.77 -23.50
C VAL A 236 -0.85 -0.21 -24.52
N ASP A 237 -1.45 -1.07 -25.35
CA ASP A 237 -2.48 -0.69 -26.31
C ASP A 237 -3.71 -1.59 -26.13
N VAL A 238 -4.91 -1.00 -26.19
CA VAL A 238 -6.17 -1.77 -26.22
C VAL A 238 -6.44 -2.13 -27.68
N ILE A 239 -6.29 -3.41 -28.04
CA ILE A 239 -6.39 -3.84 -29.45
C ILE A 239 -7.75 -4.44 -29.80
N TYR A 240 -8.53 -4.86 -28.80
CA TYR A 240 -9.87 -5.38 -29.00
C TYR A 240 -10.76 -5.10 -27.79
N GLN A 241 -12.03 -4.78 -28.06
CA GLN A 241 -13.09 -4.68 -27.06
C GLN A 241 -14.38 -5.28 -27.65
N GLN A 242 -14.86 -6.36 -27.07
CA GLN A 242 -16.05 -7.07 -27.53
C GLN A 242 -17.30 -6.18 -27.55
N SER A 243 -17.37 -5.21 -26.65
CA SER A 243 -18.44 -4.23 -26.58
C SER A 243 -18.54 -3.36 -27.83
N ILE A 244 -17.40 -2.96 -28.42
CA ILE A 244 -17.36 -2.16 -29.65
C ILE A 244 -17.88 -2.99 -30.83
N GLU A 245 -17.44 -4.24 -30.96
CA GLU A 245 -17.87 -5.13 -32.03
C GLU A 245 -19.37 -5.45 -31.96
N ASN A 246 -19.91 -5.54 -30.75
CA ASN A 246 -21.35 -5.70 -30.51
C ASN A 246 -22.17 -4.41 -30.70
N GLY A 247 -21.56 -3.33 -31.20
CA GLY A 247 -22.23 -2.06 -31.49
C GLY A 247 -22.59 -1.25 -30.24
N MET A 248 -21.97 -1.55 -29.09
CA MET A 248 -22.02 -0.72 -27.90
C MET A 248 -20.91 0.35 -27.97
N GLY A 249 -20.26 0.67 -26.85
CA GLY A 249 -19.08 1.54 -26.83
C GLY A 249 -17.96 0.94 -25.97
N GLU A 250 -16.86 1.66 -25.83
CA GLU A 250 -15.67 1.25 -25.08
C GLU A 250 -16.03 0.74 -23.66
N SER A 251 -15.52 -0.45 -23.31
CA SER A 251 -15.57 -1.03 -21.97
C SER A 251 -14.45 -0.49 -21.08
N VAL A 252 -13.29 -0.22 -21.66
CA VAL A 252 -12.14 0.36 -20.97
C VAL A 252 -11.49 1.44 -21.82
N ILE A 253 -10.76 2.31 -21.13
CA ILE A 253 -9.94 3.35 -21.75
C ILE A 253 -8.58 3.40 -21.04
N LEU A 254 -7.53 3.68 -21.81
CA LEU A 254 -6.20 3.96 -21.28
C LEU A 254 -6.05 5.46 -21.04
N ILE A 255 -5.50 5.82 -19.89
CA ILE A 255 -5.28 7.20 -19.49
C ILE A 255 -3.88 7.40 -18.92
N ASP A 256 -3.38 8.64 -19.00
CA ASP A 256 -2.27 9.13 -18.18
C ASP A 256 -2.85 9.89 -16.96
N PRO A 257 -2.76 9.30 -15.76
CA PRO A 257 -3.31 9.92 -14.56
C PRO A 257 -2.42 11.01 -13.96
N SER A 258 -1.13 11.11 -14.27
CA SER A 258 -0.14 11.89 -13.51
C SER A 258 0.40 13.12 -14.25
N GLN A 259 0.25 13.18 -15.58
CA GLN A 259 0.81 14.28 -16.37
C GLN A 259 0.33 15.65 -15.86
N THR A 260 1.29 16.57 -15.78
CA THR A 260 1.09 17.93 -15.27
C THR A 260 0.55 18.86 -16.35
N ARG A 261 -0.44 19.68 -15.97
CA ARG A 261 -1.01 20.78 -16.76
C ARG A 261 -0.72 22.10 -16.05
N TYR A 262 -0.57 23.19 -16.80
CA TYR A 262 -0.26 24.49 -16.20
C TYR A 262 -0.84 25.65 -17.00
N VAL A 263 -1.10 26.74 -16.30
CA VAL A 263 -1.41 28.04 -16.88
C VAL A 263 -0.46 29.09 -16.32
N PHE A 264 -0.29 30.19 -17.06
CA PHE A 264 0.52 31.30 -16.59
C PHE A 264 -0.27 32.16 -15.59
N LEU A 265 0.35 32.44 -14.44
CA LEU A 265 -0.17 33.33 -13.42
C LEU A 265 1.02 34.12 -12.85
N GLU A 266 0.99 35.45 -12.99
CA GLU A 266 2.12 36.30 -12.62
C GLU A 266 2.44 36.23 -11.13
N ALA A 267 1.41 36.26 -10.28
CA ALA A 267 1.51 36.16 -8.84
C ALA A 267 0.20 35.62 -8.24
N ILE A 268 0.33 34.95 -7.10
CA ILE A 268 -0.81 34.58 -6.26
C ILE A 268 -1.36 35.85 -5.58
N PRO A 269 -2.69 36.06 -5.56
CA PRO A 269 -3.32 37.13 -4.79
C PRO A 269 -2.96 37.12 -3.30
N ASP A 270 -2.81 38.29 -2.69
CA ASP A 270 -2.41 38.44 -1.28
C ASP A 270 -3.40 37.82 -0.28
N ASP A 271 -4.66 37.59 -0.68
CA ASP A 271 -5.68 36.95 0.15
C ASP A 271 -5.59 35.42 0.19
N ILE A 272 -4.72 34.81 -0.61
CA ILE A 272 -4.52 33.36 -0.64
C ILE A 272 -3.36 32.96 0.26
N ILE A 273 -3.64 32.07 1.23
CA ILE A 273 -2.61 31.47 2.07
C ILE A 273 -1.89 30.38 1.28
N THR A 274 -0.56 30.42 1.33
CA THR A 274 0.31 29.41 0.72
C THR A 274 1.37 28.92 1.70
N GLU A 275 1.87 27.71 1.45
CA GLU A 275 2.99 27.11 2.15
C GLU A 275 4.05 26.69 1.12
N TYR A 276 5.33 26.92 1.38
CA TYR A 276 6.38 26.49 0.45
C TYR A 276 6.59 24.98 0.53
N GLU A 277 6.65 24.34 -0.63
CA GLU A 277 7.11 22.96 -0.79
C GLU A 277 8.26 22.94 -1.80
N GLY A 278 9.49 22.92 -1.30
CA GLY A 278 10.68 23.06 -2.12
C GLY A 278 10.70 24.41 -2.84
N ALA A 279 10.66 24.40 -4.17
CA ALA A 279 10.64 25.60 -4.99
C ALA A 279 9.21 26.10 -5.31
N GLU A 280 8.19 25.29 -5.04
CA GLU A 280 6.79 25.60 -5.34
C GLU A 280 6.04 26.07 -4.08
N LYS A 281 4.86 26.64 -4.27
CA LYS A 281 3.92 27.02 -3.22
C LYS A 281 2.67 26.15 -3.31
N ILE A 282 2.35 25.43 -2.25
CA ILE A 282 1.06 24.77 -2.08
C ILE A 282 0.03 25.81 -1.68
N ILE A 283 -1.17 25.75 -2.27
CA ILE A 283 -2.28 26.64 -1.92
C ILE A 283 -3.10 26.00 -0.80
N ILE A 284 -3.29 26.73 0.30
CA ILE A 284 -3.94 26.22 1.51
C ILE A 284 -5.40 26.67 1.60
N GLY A 285 -5.67 27.96 1.32
CA GLY A 285 -6.98 28.55 1.54
C GLY A 285 -6.95 30.07 1.43
N ASN A 286 -7.88 30.75 2.10
CA ASN A 286 -7.97 32.21 2.13
C ASN A 286 -7.63 32.77 3.53
N ASP A 287 -6.98 33.94 3.57
CA ASP A 287 -6.50 34.61 4.78
C ASP A 287 -7.60 35.11 5.72
N LYS A 288 -8.80 35.36 5.20
CA LYS A 288 -9.92 35.99 5.91
C LYS A 288 -11.06 35.04 6.24
N ASP A 289 -11.01 33.80 5.76
CA ASP A 289 -12.14 32.88 5.84
C ASP A 289 -11.68 31.42 5.96
N GLU A 290 -11.81 30.86 7.16
CA GLU A 290 -11.45 29.46 7.44
C GLU A 290 -12.31 28.46 6.67
N ASP A 291 -13.53 28.82 6.29
CA ASP A 291 -14.42 27.97 5.50
C ASP A 291 -13.93 27.82 4.06
N LYS A 292 -13.04 28.72 3.61
CA LYS A 292 -12.37 28.70 2.30
C LYS A 292 -11.02 27.97 2.32
N LYS A 293 -10.71 27.20 3.36
CA LYS A 293 -9.60 26.23 3.30
C LYS A 293 -9.85 25.21 2.18
N LEU A 294 -8.87 24.93 1.34
CA LEU A 294 -9.02 23.93 0.28
C LEU A 294 -9.13 22.50 0.85
N SER A 295 -9.86 21.64 0.14
CA SER A 295 -9.84 20.18 0.31
C SER A 295 -8.41 19.64 0.16
N LEU A 296 -8.07 18.61 0.91
CA LEU A 296 -6.70 18.08 0.92
C LEU A 296 -6.33 17.40 -0.39
N THR A 297 -7.32 16.91 -1.14
CA THR A 297 -7.17 16.41 -2.52
C THR A 297 -6.67 17.50 -3.48
N LEU A 298 -7.18 18.73 -3.35
CA LEU A 298 -6.71 19.87 -4.12
C LEU A 298 -5.33 20.33 -3.66
N ARG A 299 -5.07 20.40 -2.36
CA ARG A 299 -3.75 20.82 -1.84
C ARG A 299 -2.61 19.92 -2.30
N ARG A 300 -2.88 18.64 -2.59
CA ARG A 300 -1.88 17.70 -3.14
C ARG A 300 -1.63 17.89 -4.64
N ARG A 301 -2.66 18.30 -5.38
CA ARG A 301 -2.65 18.37 -6.85
C ARG A 301 -2.35 19.76 -7.40
N LEU A 302 -2.59 20.81 -6.62
CA LEU A 302 -2.44 22.20 -7.02
C LEU A 302 -1.21 22.84 -6.35
N SER A 303 -0.32 23.38 -7.17
CA SER A 303 0.84 24.14 -6.72
C SER A 303 1.09 25.36 -7.61
N PHE A 304 1.91 26.28 -7.13
CA PHE A 304 2.31 27.46 -7.86
C PHE A 304 3.82 27.60 -7.87
N ASP A 305 4.39 27.75 -9.06
CA ASP A 305 5.81 28.01 -9.26
C ASP A 305 6.03 29.53 -9.38
N PRO A 306 6.59 30.19 -8.34
CA PRO A 306 6.84 31.63 -8.38
C PRO A 306 7.98 32.04 -9.32
N LEU A 307 8.90 31.13 -9.66
CA LEU A 307 10.02 31.43 -10.56
C LEU A 307 9.57 31.45 -12.02
N ASN A 308 8.76 30.46 -12.41
CA ASN A 308 8.26 30.34 -13.78
C ASN A 308 6.87 30.97 -13.98
N GLN A 309 6.26 31.50 -12.91
CA GLN A 309 4.93 32.14 -12.94
C GLN A 309 3.84 31.20 -13.47
N LYS A 310 3.78 29.99 -12.91
CA LYS A 310 2.86 28.94 -13.35
C LYS A 310 1.98 28.47 -12.22
N LEU A 311 0.68 28.46 -12.46
CA LEU A 311 -0.27 27.68 -11.65
C LEU A 311 -0.34 26.28 -12.25
N ILE A 312 -0.01 25.29 -11.43
CA ILE A 312 0.25 23.91 -11.85
C ILE A 312 -0.81 23.00 -11.25
N PHE A 313 -1.40 22.15 -12.08
CA PHE A 313 -2.26 21.07 -11.66
C PHE A 313 -1.69 19.73 -12.14
N LYS A 314 -1.46 18.81 -11.22
CA LYS A 314 -0.93 17.49 -11.52
C LYS A 314 -1.83 16.41 -10.95
N GLY A 315 -1.76 15.23 -11.54
CA GLY A 315 -2.25 14.03 -10.88
C GLY A 315 -1.14 13.35 -10.10
N GLU A 316 -1.54 12.44 -9.23
CA GLU A 316 -0.64 11.71 -8.35
C GLU A 316 -1.12 10.26 -8.23
N ILE A 317 -0.23 9.30 -8.46
CA ILE A 317 -0.47 7.90 -8.12
C ILE A 317 0.05 7.69 -6.71
N ILE A 318 -0.82 7.18 -5.83
CA ILE A 318 -0.52 6.95 -4.43
C ILE A 318 -0.47 5.43 -4.19
N ASP A 319 0.61 4.99 -3.55
CA ASP A 319 0.87 3.60 -3.15
C ASP A 319 0.65 3.47 -1.62
N PRO A 320 -0.50 2.91 -1.18
CA PRO A 320 -0.78 2.66 0.23
C PRO A 320 -0.11 1.36 0.75
N VAL A 321 0.25 1.25 2.04
CA VAL A 321 0.96 0.04 2.54
C VAL A 321 0.01 -1.15 2.65
N PHE A 322 -1.27 -0.86 2.78
CA PHE A 322 -2.32 -1.83 2.66
C PHE A 322 -3.35 -1.36 1.65
N GLY A 323 -3.85 -2.31 0.86
CA GLY A 323 -4.71 -2.02 -0.26
C GLY A 323 -3.91 -2.00 -1.55
N PHE A 324 -4.38 -1.23 -2.52
CA PHE A 324 -3.81 -1.19 -3.85
C PHE A 324 -3.61 0.26 -4.32
N ASP A 325 -2.69 0.47 -5.24
CA ASP A 325 -2.41 1.75 -5.90
C ASP A 325 -3.71 2.42 -6.37
N TYR A 326 -3.78 3.74 -6.21
CA TYR A 326 -4.87 4.55 -6.74
C TYR A 326 -4.37 5.88 -7.30
N ALA A 327 -5.15 6.45 -8.22
CA ALA A 327 -4.80 7.70 -8.87
C ALA A 327 -5.70 8.85 -8.39
N LEU A 328 -5.08 9.91 -7.87
CA LEU A 328 -5.68 11.24 -7.85
C LEU A 328 -5.47 11.85 -9.24
N LEU A 329 -6.47 11.70 -10.11
CA LEU A 329 -6.35 12.10 -11.51
C LEU A 329 -5.95 13.57 -11.70
N ASN A 330 -5.24 13.85 -12.78
CA ASN A 330 -4.98 15.19 -13.35
C ASN A 330 -6.24 15.87 -13.96
N VAL A 331 -7.42 15.59 -13.39
CA VAL A 331 -8.72 16.11 -13.79
C VAL A 331 -9.37 16.89 -12.64
N MET A 332 -9.89 18.09 -12.92
CA MET A 332 -10.66 18.87 -11.95
C MET A 332 -12.14 18.60 -12.09
N SER A 333 -12.79 18.33 -10.96
CA SER A 333 -14.26 18.30 -10.88
C SER A 333 -14.88 19.70 -10.85
N ASP A 334 -16.19 19.79 -11.07
CA ASP A 334 -16.96 21.03 -10.88
C ASP A 334 -16.89 21.53 -9.43
N ALA A 335 -16.74 20.62 -8.47
CA ALA A 335 -16.56 20.96 -7.06
C ALA A 335 -15.17 21.60 -6.83
N ASP A 336 -14.13 21.00 -7.40
CA ASP A 336 -12.76 21.53 -7.36
C ASP A 336 -12.71 22.96 -7.93
N TYR A 337 -13.30 23.16 -9.11
CA TYR A 337 -13.36 24.47 -9.77
C TYR A 337 -14.04 25.54 -8.92
N LYS A 338 -15.19 25.21 -8.30
CA LYS A 338 -15.92 26.14 -7.42
C LYS A 338 -15.12 26.47 -6.17
N GLU A 339 -14.39 25.51 -5.62
CA GLU A 339 -13.55 25.71 -4.44
C GLU A 339 -12.41 26.69 -4.75
N LEU A 340 -11.75 26.54 -5.91
CA LEU A 340 -10.68 27.45 -6.35
C LEU A 340 -11.19 28.86 -6.67
N LEU A 341 -12.34 28.99 -7.34
CA LEU A 341 -12.94 30.31 -7.59
C LEU A 341 -13.37 31.03 -6.30
N ALA A 342 -13.72 30.28 -5.25
CA ALA A 342 -14.11 30.89 -3.98
C ALA A 342 -12.94 31.55 -3.24
N LEU A 343 -11.69 31.15 -3.55
CA LEU A 343 -10.50 31.62 -2.85
C LEU A 343 -10.22 33.10 -3.04
N SER A 344 -10.34 33.64 -4.25
CA SER A 344 -10.07 35.05 -4.53
C SER A 344 -10.95 35.54 -5.66
N THR A 345 -11.31 36.82 -5.63
CA THR A 345 -12.12 37.48 -6.67
C THR A 345 -11.26 38.29 -7.64
N THR A 346 -9.93 38.15 -7.58
CA THR A 346 -9.01 38.87 -8.47
C THR A 346 -9.13 38.35 -9.90
N GLU A 347 -9.26 39.24 -10.89
CA GLU A 347 -9.47 38.88 -12.30
C GLU A 347 -8.39 37.92 -12.83
N ALA A 348 -7.11 38.19 -12.55
CA ALA A 348 -6.01 37.31 -12.94
C ALA A 348 -6.11 35.89 -12.34
N TRP A 349 -6.63 35.76 -11.12
CA TRP A 349 -6.84 34.46 -10.48
C TRP A 349 -8.03 33.72 -11.11
N THR A 350 -9.16 34.40 -11.27
CA THR A 350 -10.36 33.79 -11.86
C THR A 350 -10.12 33.35 -13.30
N ASP A 351 -9.40 34.15 -14.09
CA ASP A 351 -9.05 33.82 -15.48
C ASP A 351 -8.11 32.61 -15.53
N ALA A 352 -7.08 32.57 -14.67
CA ALA A 352 -6.16 31.44 -14.59
C ALA A 352 -6.88 30.16 -14.16
N VAL A 353 -7.76 30.21 -13.15
CA VAL A 353 -8.53 29.06 -12.69
C VAL A 353 -9.50 28.56 -13.77
N GLU A 354 -10.17 29.47 -14.49
CA GLU A 354 -11.07 29.09 -15.59
C GLU A 354 -10.31 28.42 -16.75
N GLU A 355 -9.17 28.99 -17.15
CA GLU A 355 -8.33 28.41 -18.20
C GLU A 355 -7.76 27.05 -17.77
N LEU A 356 -7.30 26.93 -16.52
CA LEU A 356 -6.77 25.68 -16.00
C LEU A 356 -7.87 24.61 -15.93
N TYR A 357 -9.08 24.97 -15.47
CA TYR A 357 -10.23 24.06 -15.44
C TYR A 357 -10.63 23.57 -16.84
N LYS A 358 -10.64 24.46 -17.86
CA LYS A 358 -10.87 24.06 -19.26
C LYS A 358 -9.83 23.05 -19.73
N GLN A 359 -8.56 23.29 -19.39
CA GLN A 359 -7.48 22.39 -19.74
C GLN A 359 -7.56 21.08 -18.96
N THR A 360 -8.14 21.02 -17.75
CA THR A 360 -8.19 19.85 -16.84
C THR A 360 -9.54 19.13 -16.80
N LYS A 361 -10.45 19.37 -17.75
CA LYS A 361 -11.83 18.83 -17.69
C LYS A 361 -11.94 17.34 -18.04
N GLU A 362 -11.02 16.83 -18.83
CA GLU A 362 -10.99 15.42 -19.26
C GLU A 362 -9.62 14.81 -18.95
N PRO A 363 -9.53 13.50 -18.69
CA PRO A 363 -8.25 12.82 -18.53
C PRO A 363 -7.46 12.85 -19.84
N ILE A 364 -6.16 12.55 -19.76
CA ILE A 364 -5.33 12.40 -20.97
C ILE A 364 -5.53 10.99 -21.47
N PHE A 365 -6.27 10.83 -22.56
CA PHE A 365 -6.49 9.53 -23.17
C PHE A 365 -5.24 9.10 -23.93
N ILE A 366 -4.86 7.84 -23.76
CA ILE A 366 -3.78 7.19 -24.50
C ILE A 366 -4.42 6.29 -25.53
N THR A 367 -4.38 6.72 -26.78
CA THR A 367 -4.96 5.97 -27.91
C THR A 367 -3.94 5.06 -28.56
N ASN A 368 -2.66 5.46 -28.54
CA ASN A 368 -1.56 4.68 -29.06
C ASN A 368 -0.29 4.99 -28.27
N SER A 369 0.13 4.04 -27.44
CA SER A 369 1.30 4.19 -26.58
C SER A 369 2.64 4.31 -27.34
N ASN A 370 2.63 4.07 -28.65
CA ASN A 370 3.81 4.28 -29.50
C ASN A 370 4.05 5.76 -29.81
N THR A 371 2.98 6.51 -30.04
CA THR A 371 3.03 7.91 -30.47
C THR A 371 2.70 8.89 -29.36
N ASP A 372 1.80 8.51 -28.46
CA ASP A 372 1.30 9.38 -27.42
C ASP A 372 2.35 9.56 -26.33
N ILE A 373 2.47 10.78 -25.81
CA ILE A 373 3.41 11.12 -24.75
C ILE A 373 2.68 10.96 -23.42
N TYR A 374 3.22 10.12 -22.55
CA TYR A 374 2.70 9.89 -21.20
C TYR A 374 3.84 9.72 -20.20
N ASN A 375 3.53 10.00 -18.94
CA ASN A 375 4.38 9.75 -17.78
C ASN A 375 4.06 8.38 -17.17
N ASP A 376 2.78 8.12 -16.95
CA ASP A 376 2.24 6.88 -16.37
C ASP A 376 1.07 6.36 -17.20
N LEU A 377 0.78 5.06 -17.08
CA LEU A 377 -0.37 4.42 -17.73
C LEU A 377 -1.28 3.82 -16.66
N ALA A 378 -2.59 4.03 -16.83
CA ALA A 378 -3.63 3.33 -16.09
C ALA A 378 -4.76 2.94 -17.05
N LEU A 379 -5.41 1.80 -16.78
CA LEU A 379 -6.59 1.34 -17.50
C LEU A 379 -7.82 1.54 -16.62
N THR A 380 -8.84 2.25 -17.09
CA THR A 380 -10.05 2.51 -16.30
C THR A 380 -11.31 2.02 -17.01
N SER A 381 -12.21 1.40 -16.23
CA SER A 381 -13.59 1.09 -16.60
C SER A 381 -14.59 2.10 -16.01
N GLY A 382 -14.10 3.24 -15.49
CA GLY A 382 -14.89 4.33 -14.89
C GLY A 382 -16.01 4.91 -15.74
N PHE A 383 -15.93 4.70 -17.06
CA PHE A 383 -16.96 5.14 -18.01
C PHE A 383 -17.26 4.07 -19.06
N ALA A 384 -17.31 2.80 -18.63
CA ALA A 384 -17.66 1.68 -19.49
C ALA A 384 -19.06 1.87 -20.12
N LYS A 385 -19.12 1.82 -21.45
CA LYS A 385 -20.36 1.89 -22.26
C LYS A 385 -20.90 0.52 -22.66
N GLY A 386 -20.15 -0.54 -22.37
CA GLY A 386 -20.52 -1.93 -22.56
C GLY A 386 -19.60 -2.86 -21.78
N THR A 387 -19.91 -4.15 -21.79
CA THR A 387 -19.18 -5.22 -21.08
C THR A 387 -18.70 -6.27 -22.07
N GLY A 388 -17.78 -7.14 -21.63
CA GLY A 388 -17.23 -8.23 -22.41
C GLY A 388 -15.70 -8.27 -22.40
N TYR A 389 -15.14 -9.13 -23.26
CA TYR A 389 -13.70 -9.34 -23.35
C TYR A 389 -12.96 -8.13 -23.92
N VAL A 390 -11.80 -7.87 -23.34
CA VAL A 390 -10.85 -6.83 -23.76
C VAL A 390 -9.48 -7.46 -23.88
N THR A 391 -8.79 -7.15 -24.98
CA THR A 391 -7.41 -7.62 -25.21
C THR A 391 -6.45 -6.44 -25.18
N LEU A 392 -5.45 -6.56 -24.30
CA LEU A 392 -4.39 -5.59 -24.10
C LEU A 392 -3.09 -6.13 -24.69
N MET A 393 -2.39 -5.29 -25.44
CA MET A 393 -1.08 -5.61 -26.00
C MET A 393 0.01 -4.87 -25.25
N MET A 394 0.88 -5.63 -24.58
CA MET A 394 1.90 -5.11 -23.69
C MET A 394 3.26 -5.06 -24.39
N GLN A 395 3.99 -3.97 -24.15
CA GLN A 395 5.38 -3.79 -24.58
C GLN A 395 5.59 -3.92 -26.10
N ASN A 396 4.61 -3.60 -26.94
CA ASN A 396 4.72 -3.66 -28.39
C ASN A 396 5.34 -2.40 -29.07
N LYS A 397 5.84 -1.43 -28.31
CA LYS A 397 6.42 -0.21 -28.88
C LYS A 397 7.73 -0.39 -29.63
N ASP A 398 7.92 0.30 -30.75
CA ASP A 398 9.19 0.25 -31.48
C ASP A 398 10.36 0.67 -30.59
N GLY A 399 11.51 0.00 -30.75
CA GLY A 399 12.75 0.38 -30.08
C GLY A 399 12.93 -0.06 -28.63
N LEU A 400 12.05 -0.91 -28.05
CA LEU A 400 12.26 -1.45 -26.69
C LEU A 400 13.24 -2.65 -26.62
N GLY A 401 14.00 -2.91 -27.69
CA GLY A 401 15.05 -3.92 -27.72
C GLY A 401 14.54 -5.36 -27.47
N ALA A 402 15.17 -6.05 -26.52
CA ALA A 402 14.91 -7.47 -26.26
C ALA A 402 13.64 -7.74 -25.45
N LEU A 403 12.97 -6.71 -24.90
CA LEU A 403 11.79 -6.88 -24.06
C LEU A 403 10.70 -7.74 -24.75
N PRO A 404 10.09 -8.72 -24.05
CA PRO A 404 9.07 -9.59 -24.63
C PRO A 404 7.76 -8.81 -24.84
N VAL A 405 7.03 -9.19 -25.89
CA VAL A 405 5.65 -8.74 -26.13
C VAL A 405 4.72 -9.80 -25.52
N SER A 406 3.62 -9.38 -24.92
CA SER A 406 2.56 -10.27 -24.44
C SER A 406 1.18 -9.69 -24.73
N LEU A 407 0.18 -10.58 -24.84
CA LEU A 407 -1.22 -10.22 -24.80
C LEU A 407 -1.82 -10.63 -23.47
N GLU A 408 -2.57 -9.72 -22.87
CA GLU A 408 -3.38 -9.98 -21.67
C GLU A 408 -4.84 -9.83 -22.03
N ILE A 409 -5.68 -10.79 -21.63
CA ILE A 409 -7.12 -10.74 -21.83
C ILE A 409 -7.77 -10.53 -20.47
N ILE A 410 -8.73 -9.61 -20.42
CA ILE A 410 -9.57 -9.34 -19.25
C ILE A 410 -11.03 -9.32 -19.68
N GLU A 411 -11.95 -9.59 -18.75
CA GLU A 411 -13.38 -9.51 -19.01
C GLU A 411 -13.99 -8.40 -18.17
N VAL A 412 -14.60 -7.39 -18.80
CA VAL A 412 -15.33 -6.35 -18.08
C VAL A 412 -16.74 -6.83 -17.79
N ILE A 413 -17.09 -6.96 -16.51
CA ILE A 413 -18.40 -7.42 -16.05
C ILE A 413 -19.29 -6.25 -15.61
N PRO A 414 -20.63 -6.36 -15.70
CA PRO A 414 -21.55 -5.26 -15.40
C PRO A 414 -21.66 -4.88 -13.91
N GLU A 415 -21.04 -5.65 -13.01
CA GLU A 415 -21.04 -5.34 -11.59
C GLU A 415 -20.29 -4.02 -11.30
N LEU A 416 -20.93 -3.14 -10.52
CA LEU A 416 -20.30 -1.92 -10.04
C LEU A 416 -19.31 -2.25 -8.92
N ASP A 417 -18.08 -1.79 -9.03
CA ASP A 417 -17.13 -1.87 -7.93
C ASP A 417 -17.58 -0.96 -6.78
N PRO A 418 -17.91 -1.47 -5.58
CA PRO A 418 -18.23 -0.61 -4.44
C PRO A 418 -17.04 0.28 -4.06
N GLY A 419 -15.81 -0.13 -4.39
CA GLY A 419 -14.60 0.61 -4.09
C GLY A 419 -14.35 0.75 -2.59
N GLU A 420 -13.45 1.69 -2.26
CA GLU A 420 -13.00 1.95 -0.90
C GLU A 420 -13.03 3.46 -0.61
N ILE A 421 -13.06 3.82 0.68
CA ILE A 421 -12.90 5.22 1.10
C ILE A 421 -11.46 5.44 1.53
N LEU A 422 -10.86 6.45 0.93
CA LEU A 422 -9.53 6.94 1.22
C LEU A 422 -9.60 8.04 2.27
N VAL A 423 -8.74 7.97 3.27
CA VAL A 423 -8.57 9.01 4.30
C VAL A 423 -7.34 9.82 3.95
N ILE A 424 -7.56 11.09 3.58
CA ILE A 424 -6.50 12.01 3.21
C ILE A 424 -6.29 12.97 4.38
N THR A 425 -5.13 12.83 5.03
CA THR A 425 -4.70 13.61 6.18
C THR A 425 -3.87 14.83 5.75
N PRO A 426 -3.89 15.92 6.52
CA PRO A 426 -3.10 17.10 6.22
C PRO A 426 -1.62 16.84 6.50
N ARG A 427 -0.76 17.60 5.83
CA ARG A 427 0.69 17.51 6.02
C ARG A 427 1.13 17.99 7.42
N CYS A 428 0.45 19.03 7.92
CA CYS A 428 0.67 19.58 9.25
C CYS A 428 -0.30 18.94 10.26
N PRO A 429 0.17 18.27 11.34
CA PRO A 429 -0.71 17.61 12.30
C PRO A 429 -1.71 18.54 12.99
N PHE A 430 -1.35 19.82 13.15
CA PHE A 430 -2.23 20.82 13.76
C PHE A 430 -3.38 21.27 12.86
N ASP A 431 -3.40 20.90 11.58
CA ASP A 431 -4.53 21.21 10.72
C ASP A 431 -5.73 20.30 11.05
N GLU A 432 -6.83 20.94 11.42
CA GLU A 432 -8.09 20.29 11.77
C GLU A 432 -8.79 19.66 10.54
N THR A 433 -8.36 20.01 9.32
CA THR A 433 -8.92 19.52 8.06
C THR A 433 -8.73 18.01 7.87
N LEU A 434 -9.75 17.31 7.39
CA LEU A 434 -9.68 15.92 6.96
C LEU A 434 -10.53 15.70 5.71
N THR A 435 -9.99 15.08 4.67
CA THR A 435 -10.74 14.78 3.43
C THR A 435 -10.92 13.27 3.31
N LEU A 436 -12.16 12.84 3.04
CA LEU A 436 -12.49 11.46 2.71
C LEU A 436 -12.88 11.41 1.24
N ARG A 437 -12.31 10.49 0.46
CA ARG A 437 -12.56 10.40 -0.98
C ARG A 437 -12.89 8.97 -1.38
N HIS A 438 -13.85 8.81 -2.28
CA HIS A 438 -14.10 7.52 -2.93
C HIS A 438 -12.93 7.18 -3.86
N ARG A 439 -12.44 5.94 -3.80
CA ARG A 439 -11.24 5.50 -4.52
C ARG A 439 -11.39 5.49 -6.05
N GLY A 440 -12.56 5.13 -6.56
CA GLY A 440 -12.84 5.05 -8.00
C GLY A 440 -12.54 6.36 -8.72
N ASP A 441 -11.99 6.27 -9.93
CA ASP A 441 -11.56 7.43 -10.72
C ASP A 441 -12.66 8.01 -11.61
N PHE A 442 -13.72 7.23 -11.87
CA PHE A 442 -14.86 7.57 -12.73
C PHE A 442 -14.45 8.09 -14.13
N ALA A 443 -13.28 7.68 -14.63
CA ALA A 443 -12.65 8.21 -15.84
C ALA A 443 -12.52 9.76 -15.85
N GLY A 444 -12.39 10.38 -14.68
CA GLY A 444 -12.38 11.84 -14.53
C GLY A 444 -13.76 12.50 -14.68
N ARG A 445 -14.84 11.74 -14.79
CA ARG A 445 -16.21 12.23 -15.00
C ARG A 445 -17.06 12.15 -13.73
N SER A 446 -16.47 12.37 -12.55
CA SER A 446 -17.18 12.28 -11.26
C SER A 446 -18.44 13.15 -11.19
N ASP A 447 -18.50 14.26 -11.93
CA ASP A 447 -19.65 15.15 -12.00
C ASP A 447 -20.87 14.55 -12.71
N GLU A 448 -20.71 13.46 -13.46
CA GLU A 448 -21.80 12.68 -14.05
C GLU A 448 -22.40 11.65 -13.07
N PHE A 449 -21.85 11.56 -11.86
CA PHE A 449 -22.30 10.64 -10.82
C PHE A 449 -22.90 11.39 -9.63
N VAL A 450 -23.80 10.73 -8.91
CA VAL A 450 -24.25 11.17 -7.60
C VAL A 450 -23.76 10.21 -6.54
N PHE A 451 -23.31 10.76 -5.43
CA PHE A 451 -22.72 10.05 -4.31
C PHE A 451 -23.62 10.20 -3.10
N GLU A 452 -23.83 9.10 -2.39
CA GLU A 452 -24.51 9.10 -1.10
C GLU A 452 -23.52 8.84 0.03
N TRP A 453 -23.30 9.84 0.87
CA TRP A 453 -22.46 9.71 2.06
C TRP A 453 -23.28 9.52 3.31
N GLN A 454 -22.89 8.53 4.11
CA GLN A 454 -23.45 8.32 5.44
C GLN A 454 -22.33 8.24 6.46
N TYR A 455 -22.63 8.69 7.67
CA TYR A 455 -21.73 8.59 8.80
C TYR A 455 -22.41 7.91 9.99
N LEU A 456 -21.60 7.22 10.77
CA LEU A 456 -21.97 6.64 12.04
C LEU A 456 -20.89 7.08 13.02
N GLY A 457 -21.20 8.04 13.89
CA GLY A 457 -20.25 8.40 14.93
C GLY A 457 -20.08 7.22 15.88
N VAL A 458 -18.84 6.90 16.26
CA VAL A 458 -18.53 5.68 17.02
C VAL A 458 -19.00 5.84 18.47
N GLU A 459 -20.18 5.32 18.81
CA GLU A 459 -20.74 5.37 20.17
C GLU A 459 -20.24 4.26 21.07
N ALA A 460 -20.23 4.57 22.37
CA ALA A 460 -19.92 3.65 23.46
C ALA A 460 -21.16 2.83 23.91
N ASP A 461 -22.35 3.08 23.36
CA ASP A 461 -23.59 2.54 23.91
C ASP A 461 -24.14 1.37 23.09
N LYS A 462 -24.33 0.22 23.77
CA LYS A 462 -24.98 -1.00 23.22
C LYS A 462 -26.49 -0.81 22.94
N SER A 463 -27.02 0.42 23.03
CA SER A 463 -28.46 0.69 23.06
C SER A 463 -28.98 1.66 22.00
N GLU A 464 -28.11 2.43 21.32
CA GLU A 464 -28.50 3.06 20.06
C GLU A 464 -28.26 2.04 18.94
N ASN A 465 -29.32 1.66 18.22
CA ASN A 465 -29.16 0.97 16.95
C ASN A 465 -28.08 1.72 16.15
N ASN A 466 -27.08 1.02 15.62
CA ASN A 466 -26.03 1.55 14.73
C ASN A 466 -26.66 2.15 13.45
N ILE A 467 -27.34 3.29 13.59
CA ILE A 467 -28.12 3.93 12.56
C ILE A 467 -27.18 4.88 11.85
N TRP A 468 -26.83 4.50 10.63
CA TRP A 468 -26.15 5.36 9.69
C TRP A 468 -26.99 6.62 9.41
N LYS A 469 -26.38 7.78 9.59
CA LYS A 469 -26.99 9.10 9.39
C LYS A 469 -26.49 9.70 8.06
N PRO A 470 -27.32 10.43 7.31
CA PRO A 470 -26.88 11.10 6.09
C PRO A 470 -25.83 12.18 6.39
N TYR A 471 -24.81 12.31 5.54
CA TYR A 471 -23.82 13.37 5.62
C TYR A 471 -23.95 14.33 4.41
N PRO A 472 -23.99 15.66 4.63
CA PRO A 472 -24.11 16.36 5.91
C PRO A 472 -25.50 16.19 6.54
N ASN A 473 -25.59 16.28 7.87
CA ASN A 473 -26.82 16.01 8.62
C ASN A 473 -27.98 16.91 8.19
N GLY A 474 -29.19 16.34 8.03
CA GLY A 474 -30.41 17.09 7.72
C GLY A 474 -30.58 17.55 6.26
N ILE A 475 -29.71 17.13 5.35
CA ILE A 475 -29.79 17.37 3.90
C ILE A 475 -29.86 16.00 3.19
N SER A 476 -30.37 15.94 1.94
CA SER A 476 -30.15 14.77 1.07
C SER A 476 -28.66 14.41 1.07
N SER A 477 -28.31 13.23 1.58
CA SER A 477 -26.96 12.66 1.52
C SER A 477 -26.49 12.44 0.09
N VAL A 478 -27.43 12.35 -0.85
CA VAL A 478 -27.18 12.19 -2.28
C VAL A 478 -26.82 13.55 -2.90
N LYS A 479 -25.58 13.70 -3.38
CA LYS A 479 -25.06 14.89 -4.04
C LYS A 479 -24.32 14.54 -5.32
N LYS A 480 -24.55 15.34 -6.37
CA LYS A 480 -23.86 15.22 -7.66
C LYS A 480 -22.40 15.69 -7.54
N GLY A 481 -21.47 14.93 -8.12
CA GLY A 481 -20.03 15.25 -8.13
C GLY A 481 -19.34 15.20 -6.77
N ALA A 482 -20.02 14.73 -5.71
CA ALA A 482 -19.48 14.67 -4.36
C ALA A 482 -18.60 13.41 -4.13
N ILE A 483 -17.58 13.24 -4.97
CA ILE A 483 -16.62 12.13 -4.89
C ILE A 483 -15.79 12.17 -3.60
N ASP A 484 -15.61 13.36 -3.03
CA ASP A 484 -15.01 13.56 -1.72
C ASP A 484 -15.87 14.45 -0.83
N ILE A 485 -15.62 14.31 0.47
CA ILE A 485 -16.16 15.17 1.52
C ILE A 485 -14.99 15.65 2.37
N THR A 486 -15.04 16.90 2.80
CA THR A 486 -14.02 17.46 3.67
C THR A 486 -14.65 17.93 4.98
N ILE A 487 -14.12 17.43 6.09
CA ILE A 487 -14.40 17.91 7.43
C ILE A 487 -13.49 19.12 7.65
N LYS A 488 -14.09 20.30 7.86
CA LYS A 488 -13.41 21.57 8.08
C LYS A 488 -13.98 22.26 9.32
N GLY A 489 -13.14 23.11 9.90
CA GLY A 489 -13.54 24.10 10.88
C GLY A 489 -13.60 23.62 12.33
N PRO A 490 -13.69 24.57 13.27
CA PRO A 490 -13.76 24.31 14.69
C PRO A 490 -15.10 23.68 15.04
N GLY A 491 -15.12 22.42 15.49
CA GLY A 491 -16.36 21.80 15.92
C GLY A 491 -16.22 20.44 16.59
N LYS A 492 -17.26 20.08 17.33
CA LYS A 492 -17.40 18.78 18.02
C LYS A 492 -17.31 17.59 17.06
N PHE A 493 -17.71 17.79 15.80
CA PHE A 493 -17.60 16.77 14.76
C PHE A 493 -16.14 16.49 14.37
N THR A 494 -15.29 17.53 14.33
CA THR A 494 -13.85 17.44 14.02
C THR A 494 -13.07 16.73 15.12
N LEU A 495 -13.52 16.80 16.37
CA LEU A 495 -12.91 16.11 17.51
C LEU A 495 -13.28 14.63 17.60
N ALA A 496 -14.41 14.23 17.02
CA ALA A 496 -14.98 12.91 17.20
C ALA A 496 -14.53 11.92 16.13
N ASP A 497 -14.33 10.67 16.55
CA ASP A 497 -14.15 9.54 15.63
C ASP A 497 -15.48 9.20 14.96
N ASN A 498 -15.50 9.21 13.63
CA ASN A 498 -16.68 8.94 12.83
C ASN A 498 -16.40 7.87 11.77
N LYS A 499 -17.28 6.89 11.63
CA LYS A 499 -17.24 5.95 10.50
C LYS A 499 -18.01 6.54 9.34
N PHE A 500 -17.48 6.39 8.13
CA PHE A 500 -18.13 6.81 6.89
C PHE A 500 -18.31 5.62 5.96
N ARG A 501 -19.38 5.67 5.18
CA ARG A 501 -19.58 4.79 4.03
C ARG A 501 -20.14 5.60 2.88
N CYS A 502 -19.81 5.17 1.67
CA CYS A 502 -20.21 5.81 0.43
C CYS A 502 -20.83 4.79 -0.50
N ARG A 503 -21.71 5.25 -1.38
CA ARG A 503 -22.12 4.53 -2.58
C ARG A 503 -22.41 5.55 -3.67
N TYR A 504 -22.39 5.13 -4.91
CA TYR A 504 -22.58 6.03 -6.04
C TYR A 504 -23.55 5.47 -7.06
N LYS A 505 -24.03 6.34 -7.94
CA LYS A 505 -24.74 5.97 -9.15
C LYS A 505 -24.52 6.95 -10.28
N TYR A 506 -24.67 6.47 -11.50
CA TYR A 506 -24.64 7.32 -12.69
C TYR A 506 -25.92 8.16 -12.79
N ASP A 507 -25.76 9.46 -13.01
CA ASP A 507 -26.81 10.47 -13.23
C ASP A 507 -26.50 11.35 -14.46
N GLY A 508 -25.67 10.83 -15.37
CA GLY A 508 -25.29 11.50 -16.59
C GLY A 508 -26.39 11.45 -17.66
N THR A 509 -26.02 11.72 -18.91
CA THR A 509 -26.98 11.75 -20.04
C THR A 509 -26.75 10.65 -21.07
N ASP A 510 -25.58 10.00 -21.07
CA ASP A 510 -25.25 8.92 -21.98
C ASP A 510 -26.22 7.74 -21.81
N ILE A 511 -26.92 7.39 -22.89
CA ILE A 511 -27.96 6.35 -22.89
C ILE A 511 -27.34 4.95 -22.82
N ALA A 512 -26.16 4.73 -23.40
CA ALA A 512 -25.49 3.42 -23.36
C ALA A 512 -25.15 3.05 -21.92
N ILE A 513 -24.57 4.01 -21.19
CA ILE A 513 -24.25 3.86 -19.76
C ILE A 513 -25.53 3.75 -18.94
N LYS A 514 -26.56 4.56 -19.22
CA LYS A 514 -27.85 4.41 -18.52
C LYS A 514 -28.44 3.02 -18.67
N ASN A 515 -28.44 2.46 -19.86
CA ASN A 515 -28.96 1.11 -20.10
C ASN A 515 -28.13 0.07 -19.34
N LEU A 516 -26.80 0.14 -19.48
CA LEU A 516 -25.86 -0.72 -18.78
C LEU A 516 -26.00 -0.62 -17.25
N TRP A 517 -26.38 0.52 -16.70
CA TRP A 517 -26.49 0.70 -15.24
C TRP A 517 -27.90 0.43 -14.73
N SER A 518 -28.94 0.72 -15.53
CA SER A 518 -30.35 0.57 -15.17
C SER A 518 -30.81 -0.88 -15.06
N GLU A 519 -30.14 -1.80 -15.75
CA GLU A 519 -30.47 -3.22 -15.74
C GLU A 519 -29.97 -3.95 -14.48
N TRP A 520 -28.95 -3.42 -13.80
CA TRP A 520 -28.15 -4.20 -12.83
C TRP A 520 -28.10 -3.63 -11.39
N SER A 521 -28.21 -2.30 -11.18
CA SER A 521 -28.57 -1.68 -9.88
C SER A 521 -28.64 -0.16 -10.00
N GLU A 522 -29.61 0.52 -9.34
CA GLU A 522 -29.64 1.99 -9.33
C GLU A 522 -28.49 2.63 -8.54
N PHE A 523 -27.84 1.90 -7.62
CA PHE A 523 -26.70 2.36 -6.81
C PHE A 523 -25.74 1.18 -6.61
N SER A 524 -24.44 1.48 -6.51
CA SER A 524 -23.45 0.51 -6.05
C SER A 524 -23.81 -0.04 -4.67
N GLU A 525 -23.23 -1.20 -4.33
CA GLU A 525 -23.14 -1.63 -2.93
C GLU A 525 -22.41 -0.56 -2.10
N TRP A 526 -22.67 -0.57 -0.79
CA TRP A 526 -21.97 0.32 0.13
C TRP A 526 -20.49 -0.07 0.21
N THR A 527 -19.60 0.92 0.19
CA THR A 527 -18.20 0.71 0.56
C THR A 527 -18.13 0.10 1.97
N GLU A 528 -17.05 -0.65 2.23
CA GLU A 528 -16.71 -0.99 3.61
C GLU A 528 -16.60 0.30 4.46
N PRO A 529 -17.18 0.31 5.69
CA PRO A 529 -17.07 1.46 6.58
C PRO A 529 -15.62 1.87 6.80
N GLN A 530 -15.31 3.15 6.65
CA GLN A 530 -13.97 3.69 6.90
C GLN A 530 -13.94 4.64 8.09
N LEU A 531 -12.91 4.55 8.94
CA LEU A 531 -12.78 5.40 10.12
C LEU A 531 -12.17 6.75 9.72
N ALA A 532 -12.81 7.83 10.15
CA ALA A 532 -12.28 9.18 10.14
C ALA A 532 -11.92 9.55 11.58
N GLU A 533 -10.64 9.47 11.90
CA GLU A 533 -10.12 9.78 13.24
C GLU A 533 -10.27 11.27 13.56
N GLY A 534 -10.68 11.56 14.80
CA GLY A 534 -10.79 12.91 15.33
C GLY A 534 -9.44 13.62 15.39
N TRP A 535 -9.46 14.94 15.33
CA TRP A 535 -8.26 15.77 15.22
C TRP A 535 -7.21 15.51 16.31
N ILE A 536 -7.61 15.42 17.58
CA ILE A 536 -6.68 15.16 18.69
C ILE A 536 -5.94 13.84 18.51
N LYS A 537 -6.64 12.80 18.05
CA LYS A 537 -6.08 11.48 17.83
C LYS A 537 -5.04 11.48 16.71
N ARG A 538 -5.32 12.20 15.62
CA ARG A 538 -4.35 12.41 14.54
C ARG A 538 -3.10 13.14 15.03
N VAL A 539 -3.26 14.20 15.82
CA VAL A 539 -2.13 14.94 16.40
C VAL A 539 -1.24 14.05 17.27
N ILE A 540 -1.84 13.23 18.14
CA ILE A 540 -1.10 12.29 19.02
C ILE A 540 -0.48 11.14 18.22
N GLY A 541 -1.13 10.71 17.15
CA GLY A 541 -0.59 9.71 16.22
C GLY A 541 0.69 10.18 15.54
N ASP A 542 0.67 11.41 15.02
CA ASP A 542 1.81 11.99 14.28
C ASP A 542 2.92 12.49 15.22
N ILE A 543 2.56 13.20 16.29
CA ILE A 543 3.49 13.77 17.27
C ILE A 543 3.54 12.86 18.48
N ASN A 544 4.45 11.87 18.50
CA ASN A 544 4.61 10.97 19.65
C ASN A 544 6.08 10.85 20.10
N SER A 545 6.33 10.03 21.12
CA SER A 545 7.65 9.85 21.74
C SER A 545 8.59 8.90 20.98
N TYR A 546 8.10 8.28 19.90
CA TYR A 546 8.80 7.24 19.13
C TYR A 546 9.12 7.69 17.70
N THR A 547 8.29 8.57 17.12
CA THR A 547 8.50 9.16 15.81
C THR A 547 9.27 10.48 15.92
N GLN A 548 10.16 10.76 14.97
CA GLN A 548 10.70 12.12 14.84
C GLN A 548 9.54 13.07 14.53
N ARG A 549 9.45 14.20 15.26
CA ARG A 549 8.32 15.15 15.29
C ARG A 549 7.89 15.77 13.95
N ALA A 550 8.57 15.42 12.87
CA ALA A 550 8.25 15.84 11.52
C ALA A 550 8.53 14.69 10.52
N SER A 551 7.82 13.57 10.64
CA SER A 551 7.55 12.76 9.45
C SER A 551 6.44 13.47 8.68
N GLY A 552 6.67 13.79 7.40
CA GLY A 552 5.64 14.39 6.55
C GLY A 552 4.31 13.64 6.68
N GLY A 553 3.21 14.39 6.77
CA GLY A 553 1.88 13.89 7.17
C GLY A 553 1.53 12.50 6.66
N GLY A 554 0.92 11.72 7.55
CA GLY A 554 0.65 10.29 7.43
C GLY A 554 -0.29 9.91 6.28
N ILE A 555 0.19 10.08 5.05
CA ILE A 555 -0.20 9.26 3.91
C ILE A 555 1.02 8.46 3.50
N GLN A 556 0.79 7.16 3.35
CA GLN A 556 1.75 6.25 2.76
C GLN A 556 2.32 6.77 1.44
N GLY A 557 3.60 6.52 1.19
CA GLY A 557 4.32 7.03 0.02
C GLY A 557 4.85 8.45 0.18
N ALA A 558 4.53 9.16 1.27
CA ALA A 558 5.26 10.37 1.69
C ALA A 558 6.56 10.04 2.45
N GLU A 559 6.91 8.75 2.58
CA GLU A 559 8.13 8.26 3.23
C GLU A 559 9.37 8.77 2.48
N ASP A 560 9.26 8.98 1.16
CA ASP A 560 10.29 9.59 0.31
C ASP A 560 10.47 11.10 0.58
N LYS A 561 9.54 11.73 1.31
CA LYS A 561 9.58 13.15 1.68
C LYS A 561 10.09 13.39 3.11
N PHE A 562 10.76 12.40 3.71
CA PHE A 562 11.58 12.54 4.93
C PHE A 562 12.54 13.75 4.85
N PHE A 563 12.94 14.15 3.65
CA PHE A 563 13.86 15.27 3.39
C PHE A 563 13.21 16.65 3.19
N SER A 564 11.88 16.76 3.24
CA SER A 564 11.19 18.03 2.93
C SER A 564 10.67 18.79 4.14
N TYR A 565 10.81 18.25 5.36
CA TYR A 565 10.60 18.99 6.61
C TYR A 565 11.92 19.31 7.28
N SER A 566 12.45 20.50 6.97
CA SER A 566 13.56 21.19 7.64
C SER A 566 14.93 20.50 7.59
N ASP A 567 15.98 21.30 7.42
CA ASP A 567 17.40 20.92 7.56
C ASP A 567 17.80 20.49 8.99
N LYS A 568 16.83 20.21 9.88
CA LYS A 568 17.06 19.92 11.30
C LYS A 568 16.47 18.56 11.67
N ILE A 569 17.30 17.53 11.54
CA ILE A 569 17.04 16.22 12.14
C ILE A 569 16.86 16.44 13.65
N ASN A 570 15.75 15.96 14.20
CA ASN A 570 15.54 15.98 15.65
C ASN A 570 16.47 14.93 16.29
N ALA A 571 17.58 15.40 16.86
CA ALA A 571 18.61 14.57 17.49
C ALA A 571 18.32 14.24 18.97
N ILE A 572 17.10 14.52 19.47
CA ILE A 572 16.77 14.28 20.88
C ILE A 572 16.79 12.76 21.17
N VAL A 573 17.67 12.36 22.08
CA VAL A 573 18.03 10.95 22.34
C VAL A 573 17.14 10.28 23.39
N SER A 574 16.55 11.02 24.35
CA SER A 574 15.79 10.45 25.48
C SER A 574 14.33 10.90 25.53
N MET A 575 13.45 10.04 26.05
CA MET A 575 12.03 10.36 26.22
C MET A 575 11.79 11.53 27.20
N ILE A 576 12.65 11.70 28.20
CA ILE A 576 12.61 12.84 29.15
C ILE A 576 12.92 14.16 28.44
N SER A 577 13.97 14.18 27.63
CA SER A 577 14.32 15.35 26.81
C SER A 577 13.20 15.69 25.82
N GLN A 578 12.56 14.66 25.24
CA GLN A 578 11.42 14.87 24.36
C GLN A 578 10.19 15.45 25.09
N ILE A 579 9.90 15.06 26.32
CA ILE A 579 8.77 15.65 27.07
C ILE A 579 8.91 17.18 27.15
N GLY A 580 10.14 17.67 27.30
CA GLY A 580 10.44 19.09 27.26
C GLY A 580 10.04 19.82 28.55
N GLN A 581 9.91 21.14 28.43
CA GLN A 581 9.61 21.99 29.57
C GLN A 581 8.16 21.82 30.04
N ARG A 582 7.88 22.32 31.24
CA ARG A 582 6.50 22.39 31.73
C ARG A 582 5.72 23.37 30.87
N TRP A 583 4.45 23.05 30.58
CA TRP A 583 3.55 23.99 29.93
C TRP A 583 3.31 25.26 30.78
N GLU A 584 3.71 26.42 30.25
CA GLU A 584 3.50 27.74 30.86
C GLU A 584 2.42 28.56 30.14
N GLY A 585 2.05 28.16 28.93
CA GLY A 585 1.07 28.83 28.10
C GLY A 585 0.94 28.16 26.74
N ASN A 586 -0.11 28.52 25.99
CA ASN A 586 -0.33 27.99 24.66
C ASN A 586 0.85 28.32 23.75
N ILE A 587 1.36 27.30 23.07
CA ILE A 587 2.34 27.46 22.00
C ILE A 587 1.64 27.76 20.66
N PRO A 588 2.35 28.31 19.67
CA PRO A 588 1.85 28.42 18.30
C PRO A 588 1.55 27.03 17.71
N MET A 589 0.33 26.83 17.20
CA MET A 589 -0.09 25.61 16.50
C MET A 589 0.22 25.70 15.00
N ASN A 590 1.50 25.80 14.66
CA ASN A 590 1.98 25.74 13.28
C ASN A 590 3.12 24.71 13.17
N CYS A 591 3.35 24.23 11.96
CA CYS A 591 4.37 23.21 11.72
C CYS A 591 5.77 23.77 11.49
N ASP A 592 5.93 25.09 11.35
CA ASP A 592 7.23 25.74 11.17
C ASP A 592 8.11 25.59 12.42
N ASN A 593 7.49 25.72 13.61
CA ASN A 593 8.20 25.75 14.89
C ASN A 593 7.92 24.50 15.75
N ILE A 594 7.40 23.42 15.18
CA ILE A 594 7.01 22.21 15.93
C ILE A 594 8.17 21.57 16.70
N ASN A 595 9.39 21.68 16.17
CA ASN A 595 10.61 21.14 16.79
C ASN A 595 11.13 22.00 17.96
N ASP A 596 10.64 23.23 18.13
CA ASP A 596 11.11 24.15 19.17
C ASP A 596 10.43 23.89 20.53
N TYR A 597 9.37 23.09 20.57
CA TYR A 597 8.55 22.85 21.77
C TYR A 597 8.53 21.38 22.19
N GLY A 598 8.47 21.12 23.51
CA GLY A 598 8.35 19.78 24.09
C GLY A 598 6.99 19.12 23.86
N LEU A 599 6.93 17.78 23.98
CA LEU A 599 5.67 17.04 23.86
C LEU A 599 4.63 17.50 24.90
N LEU A 600 5.07 17.82 26.12
CA LEU A 600 4.17 18.28 27.18
C LEU A 600 3.51 19.62 26.82
N GLU A 601 4.30 20.55 26.26
CA GLU A 601 3.82 21.87 25.85
C GLU A 601 2.81 21.76 24.69
N ILE A 602 3.10 20.89 23.73
CA ILE A 602 2.23 20.59 22.58
C ILE A 602 0.92 19.97 23.07
N TYR A 603 0.99 18.90 23.87
CA TYR A 603 -0.19 18.14 24.26
C TYR A 603 -1.11 18.93 25.18
N GLU A 604 -0.58 19.72 26.12
CA GLU A 604 -1.40 20.61 26.97
C GLU A 604 -2.09 21.71 26.13
N THR A 605 -1.41 22.21 25.08
CA THR A 605 -1.98 23.20 24.15
C THR A 605 -3.12 22.57 23.32
N VAL A 606 -2.94 21.35 22.83
CA VAL A 606 -3.96 20.55 22.12
C VAL A 606 -5.13 20.21 23.05
N PHE A 607 -4.85 19.79 24.28
CA PHE A 607 -5.86 19.47 25.29
C PHE A 607 -6.75 20.67 25.59
N LYS A 608 -6.14 21.84 25.81
CA LYS A 608 -6.89 23.08 26.03
C LYS A 608 -7.75 23.46 24.82
N ARG A 609 -7.19 23.41 23.61
CA ARG A 609 -7.93 23.66 22.36
C ARG A 609 -9.11 22.69 22.19
N GLY A 610 -8.91 21.41 22.49
CA GLY A 610 -9.97 20.40 22.48
C GLY A 610 -11.09 20.71 23.48
N LYS A 611 -10.74 21.14 24.71
CA LYS A 611 -11.75 21.55 25.71
C LYS A 611 -12.56 22.75 25.23
N ASP A 612 -11.89 23.73 24.62
CA ASP A 612 -12.51 24.94 24.05
C ASP A 612 -13.44 24.60 22.87
N LEU A 613 -13.16 23.55 22.11
CA LEU A 613 -14.02 23.06 21.01
C LEU A 613 -15.18 22.15 21.46
N SER A 614 -15.18 21.70 22.72
CA SER A 614 -16.15 20.72 23.22
C SER A 614 -16.84 21.17 24.50
N ILE A 615 -16.26 20.85 25.66
CA ILE A 615 -16.92 20.93 26.97
C ILE A 615 -17.05 22.38 27.47
N ASN A 616 -16.17 23.29 27.05
CA ASN A 616 -16.23 24.70 27.44
C ASN A 616 -17.24 25.52 26.62
N ASP A 617 -17.55 25.08 25.39
CA ASP A 617 -18.41 25.83 24.44
C ASP A 617 -19.90 25.45 24.51
N GLY A 618 -20.25 24.29 25.10
CA GLY A 618 -21.66 23.91 25.22
C GLY A 618 -21.87 22.57 25.92
N PRO A 619 -23.05 21.93 25.77
CA PRO A 619 -23.31 20.64 26.41
C PRO A 619 -22.29 19.59 25.93
N GLY A 620 -21.93 18.68 26.83
CA GLY A 620 -20.99 17.59 26.54
C GLY A 620 -21.37 16.82 25.29
N TYR A 621 -20.36 16.41 24.53
CA TYR A 621 -20.55 15.52 23.39
C TYR A 621 -19.68 14.30 23.59
N GLN A 622 -20.33 13.16 23.83
CA GLN A 622 -19.63 11.97 24.32
C GLN A 622 -18.45 11.57 23.43
N LYS A 623 -18.61 11.63 22.11
CA LYS A 623 -17.55 11.25 21.15
C LYS A 623 -16.34 12.17 21.20
N ALA A 624 -16.51 13.43 21.60
CA ALA A 624 -15.39 14.34 21.84
C ALA A 624 -14.78 14.16 23.25
N ASN A 625 -15.53 13.65 24.23
CA ASN A 625 -15.00 13.37 25.57
C ASN A 625 -13.91 12.29 25.51
N ASP A 626 -14.06 11.29 24.65
CA ASP A 626 -13.08 10.21 24.51
C ASP A 626 -11.74 10.75 23.96
N ALA A 627 -11.79 11.63 22.95
CA ALA A 627 -10.59 12.31 22.44
C ALA A 627 -9.90 13.18 23.53
N LEU A 628 -10.67 13.81 24.41
CA LEU A 628 -10.14 14.55 25.56
C LEU A 628 -9.51 13.64 26.61
N LEU A 629 -10.10 12.48 26.86
CA LEU A 629 -9.55 11.47 27.77
C LEU A 629 -8.23 10.91 27.23
N LEU A 630 -8.15 10.64 25.93
CA LEU A 630 -6.94 10.15 25.27
C LEU A 630 -5.76 11.10 25.47
N VAL A 631 -5.91 12.40 25.15
CA VAL A 631 -4.83 13.37 25.35
C VAL A 631 -4.50 13.58 26.84
N ALA A 632 -5.52 13.58 27.71
CA ALA A 632 -5.33 13.67 29.16
C ALA A 632 -4.50 12.51 29.71
N SER A 633 -4.78 11.29 29.23
CA SER A 633 -4.05 10.06 29.56
C SER A 633 -2.58 10.13 29.12
N ARG A 634 -2.31 10.66 27.92
CA ARG A 634 -0.92 10.85 27.45
C ARG A 634 -0.15 11.90 28.23
N ILE A 635 -0.78 13.03 28.58
CA ILE A 635 -0.16 14.03 29.45
C ILE A 635 0.14 13.41 30.83
N ALA A 636 -0.78 12.61 31.37
CA ALA A 636 -0.58 11.90 32.62
C ALA A 636 0.58 10.89 32.52
N ASP A 637 0.71 10.16 31.42
CA ASP A 637 1.84 9.26 31.14
C ASP A 637 3.19 10.02 31.16
N PHE A 638 3.25 11.23 30.59
CA PHE A 638 4.47 12.06 30.65
C PHE A 638 4.82 12.45 32.08
N TYR A 639 3.85 12.90 32.87
CA TYR A 639 4.08 13.21 34.28
C TYR A 639 4.40 11.96 35.11
N MET A 640 3.85 10.79 34.77
CA MET A 640 4.20 9.51 35.39
C MET A 640 5.66 9.14 35.12
N LEU A 641 6.14 9.32 33.88
CA LEU A 641 7.54 9.08 33.52
C LEU A 641 8.47 9.98 34.34
N LEU A 642 8.22 11.29 34.36
CA LEU A 642 9.02 12.25 35.12
C LEU A 642 8.98 11.96 36.63
N GLY A 643 7.81 11.56 37.16
CA GLY A 643 7.69 11.20 38.58
C GLY A 643 8.42 9.90 38.92
N ASN A 644 8.39 8.91 38.02
CA ASN A 644 9.10 7.64 38.19
C ASN A 644 10.61 7.81 38.13
N GLU A 645 11.11 8.69 37.25
CA GLU A 645 12.54 9.03 37.22
C GLU A 645 12.97 9.72 38.51
N ALA A 646 12.27 10.78 38.94
CA ALA A 646 12.53 11.46 40.20
C ALA A 646 12.47 10.52 41.42
N TYR A 647 11.53 9.56 41.42
CA TYR A 647 11.42 8.56 42.48
C TYR A 647 12.59 7.55 42.44
N ALA A 648 12.99 7.11 41.25
CA ALA A 648 14.12 6.21 41.07
C ALA A 648 15.43 6.86 41.54
N ASP A 649 15.67 8.11 41.15
CA ASP A 649 16.83 8.90 41.57
C ASP A 649 16.92 9.03 43.09
N SER A 650 15.78 9.24 43.77
CA SER A 650 15.76 9.28 45.23
C SER A 650 16.06 7.93 45.90
N SER A 651 15.86 6.81 45.18
CA SER A 651 16.06 5.47 45.70
C SER A 651 17.48 4.94 45.50
N ASP A 652 18.19 5.46 44.50
CA ASP A 652 19.59 5.11 44.21
C ASP A 652 20.46 6.37 44.04
N PRO A 653 20.82 7.04 45.16
CA PRO A 653 21.66 8.22 45.08
C PRO A 653 23.17 7.87 44.95
N THR A 654 23.51 6.62 44.60
CA THR A 654 24.91 6.16 44.56
C THR A 654 25.58 6.47 43.22
N ILE A 655 26.78 7.06 43.27
CA ILE A 655 27.54 7.43 42.07
C ILE A 655 28.19 6.18 41.48
N GLY A 656 27.85 5.83 40.24
CA GLY A 656 28.50 4.77 39.47
C GLY A 656 29.87 5.23 38.93
N PHE A 657 30.94 5.08 39.70
CA PHE A 657 32.29 5.30 39.17
C PHE A 657 32.72 4.12 38.30
N GLY A 658 33.04 4.39 37.03
CA GLY A 658 33.68 3.40 36.14
C GLY A 658 35.04 2.98 36.66
N THR A 659 35.43 1.71 36.43
CA THR A 659 36.71 1.15 36.89
C THR A 659 37.95 1.80 36.27
N ASP A 660 37.77 2.67 35.27
CA ASP A 660 38.85 3.34 34.54
C ASP A 660 39.30 4.66 35.20
N ASP A 661 38.45 5.27 36.04
CA ASP A 661 38.70 6.57 36.69
C ASP A 661 39.17 6.43 38.15
N GLY A 662 40.29 5.71 38.33
CA GLY A 662 40.89 5.34 39.63
C GLY A 662 41.33 6.49 40.57
N ILE A 663 40.81 7.71 40.41
CA ILE A 663 41.13 8.91 41.20
C ILE A 663 40.08 9.19 42.29
N TYR A 664 38.81 8.78 42.14
CA TYR A 664 37.72 9.17 43.06
C TYR A 664 37.23 8.06 44.03
N GLY A 665 37.79 6.85 43.96
CA GLY A 665 37.35 5.71 44.76
C GLY A 665 37.48 5.84 46.29
N GLN A 666 38.19 6.85 46.82
CA GLN A 666 38.30 7.10 48.27
C GLN A 666 37.30 8.14 48.82
N GLU A 667 36.73 9.01 47.98
CA GLU A 667 35.71 10.00 48.39
C GLU A 667 34.27 9.58 48.03
N ALA A 668 34.12 8.43 47.36
CA ALA A 668 32.87 7.91 46.82
C ALA A 668 31.76 7.64 47.85
N SER A 669 32.07 7.51 49.15
CA SER A 669 31.07 7.22 50.18
C SER A 669 30.39 8.45 50.78
N SER A 670 30.87 9.67 50.47
CA SER A 670 30.35 10.93 51.01
C SER A 670 29.94 11.95 49.94
N LEU A 671 30.09 11.61 48.66
CA LEU A 671 29.76 12.50 47.54
C LEU A 671 28.36 12.16 47.00
N HIS A 672 27.54 13.19 46.80
CA HIS A 672 26.20 13.08 46.21
C HIS A 672 25.96 14.16 45.15
N CYS A 673 25.06 13.87 44.21
CA CYS A 673 24.88 14.64 42.96
C CYS A 673 24.53 16.10 43.22
N PHE A 674 23.82 16.45 44.30
CA PHE A 674 23.38 17.80 44.60
C PHE A 674 24.00 18.41 45.86
N MET A 675 25.19 17.96 46.28
CA MET A 675 25.86 18.39 47.53
C MET A 675 26.09 19.90 47.69
N ASN A 676 26.18 20.65 46.60
CA ASN A 676 26.34 22.10 46.64
C ASN A 676 24.99 22.86 46.72
N GLN A 677 23.87 22.14 46.55
CA GLN A 677 22.50 22.67 46.66
C GLN A 677 21.81 22.19 47.93
N VAL A 678 22.11 20.98 48.41
CA VAL A 678 21.54 20.38 49.62
C VAL A 678 22.62 19.78 50.53
N PRO A 679 22.50 19.92 51.86
CA PRO A 679 23.62 19.67 52.78
C PRO A 679 23.87 18.18 53.06
N THR A 680 22.89 17.31 52.86
CA THR A 680 23.02 15.87 53.15
C THR A 680 22.34 15.02 52.08
N LEU A 681 22.75 13.76 51.98
CA LEU A 681 22.11 12.77 51.09
C LEU A 681 20.61 12.63 51.38
N LEU A 682 20.22 12.62 52.66
CA LEU A 682 18.82 12.57 53.06
C LEU A 682 18.03 13.81 52.61
N ASP A 683 18.69 14.97 52.51
CA ASP A 683 18.09 16.18 51.96
C ASP A 683 17.94 16.14 50.44
N GLU A 684 18.87 15.49 49.74
CA GLU A 684 18.75 15.17 48.32
C GLU A 684 17.57 14.24 48.06
N GLU A 685 17.50 13.10 48.75
CA GLU A 685 16.38 12.15 48.65
C GLU A 685 15.03 12.85 48.91
N LEU A 686 14.94 13.65 49.97
CA LEU A 686 13.72 14.40 50.27
C LEU A 686 13.38 15.44 49.20
N ALA A 687 14.37 16.15 48.64
CA ALA A 687 14.15 17.14 47.59
C ALA A 687 13.74 16.48 46.27
N LEU A 688 14.31 15.32 45.92
CA LEU A 688 13.90 14.54 44.75
C LEU A 688 12.46 14.02 44.88
N LEU A 689 12.04 13.63 46.09
CA LEU A 689 10.67 13.15 46.32
C LEU A 689 9.61 14.25 46.37
N ARG A 690 9.89 15.40 46.99
CA ARG A 690 8.86 16.43 47.31
C ARG A 690 9.14 17.84 46.77
N GLY A 691 10.27 18.02 46.11
CA GLY A 691 10.83 19.32 45.78
C GLY A 691 11.52 20.02 46.96
N ARG A 692 12.27 21.06 46.61
CA ARG A 692 12.97 22.01 47.48
C ARG A 692 12.00 23.04 48.08
N ASN A 693 12.35 23.54 49.26
CA ASN A 693 11.70 24.66 49.95
C ASN A 693 12.14 26.02 49.41
N ASP A 694 11.39 27.08 49.67
CA ASP A 694 11.67 28.44 49.17
C ASP A 694 12.71 29.21 50.01
N ASP A 695 13.59 28.50 50.71
CA ASP A 695 14.56 29.08 51.65
C ASP A 695 15.89 29.48 50.96
N LEU A 696 16.12 28.98 49.74
CA LEU A 696 17.35 29.21 48.97
C LEU A 696 17.05 29.90 47.63
N LEU A 697 17.98 30.74 47.17
CA LEU A 697 17.91 31.36 45.85
C LEU A 697 18.38 30.37 44.76
N PRO A 698 17.80 30.42 43.54
CA PRO A 698 16.60 31.16 43.19
C PRO A 698 15.34 30.48 43.76
N GLY A 699 14.29 31.25 44.05
CA GLY A 699 13.09 30.72 44.69
C GLY A 699 12.34 29.68 43.84
N VAL A 700 11.30 29.06 44.41
CA VAL A 700 10.56 27.91 43.83
C VAL A 700 9.65 28.26 42.64
N ARG A 701 9.74 29.49 42.12
CA ARG A 701 8.93 30.01 41.02
C ARG A 701 9.71 30.21 39.72
N THR A 702 10.98 29.85 39.72
CA THR A 702 11.90 30.14 38.62
C THR A 702 11.72 29.11 37.51
N SER A 703 11.21 29.53 36.36
CA SER A 703 11.11 28.68 35.17
C SER A 703 12.51 28.30 34.64
N PRO A 704 12.71 27.07 34.12
CA PRO A 704 11.75 25.96 33.98
C PRO A 704 11.71 24.98 35.16
N ILE A 705 12.47 25.27 36.24
CA ILE A 705 12.81 24.31 37.30
C ILE A 705 11.82 24.32 38.47
N TYR A 706 11.25 25.47 38.81
CA TYR A 706 10.32 25.64 39.93
C TYR A 706 10.88 25.15 41.28
N ASN A 707 10.17 24.26 41.96
CA ASN A 707 10.56 23.67 43.24
C ASN A 707 11.50 22.46 43.08
N ARG A 708 12.03 22.18 41.89
CA ARG A 708 12.99 21.09 41.66
C ARG A 708 14.43 21.51 41.95
N LEU A 709 15.34 20.52 41.95
CA LEU A 709 16.78 20.75 42.04
C LEU A 709 17.31 21.24 40.69
N PHE A 710 18.27 22.16 40.74
CA PHE A 710 18.88 22.75 39.54
C PHE A 710 19.95 21.81 38.97
N TRP A 711 20.26 21.93 37.68
CA TRP A 711 21.42 21.29 37.08
C TRP A 711 22.69 21.71 37.85
N ASN A 712 23.45 20.77 38.40
CA ASN A 712 24.45 21.08 39.42
C ASN A 712 25.82 21.51 38.85
N PHE A 713 25.86 22.60 38.09
CA PHE A 713 27.10 23.26 37.62
C PHE A 713 27.47 24.41 38.56
N THR A 714 27.90 24.07 39.76
CA THR A 714 28.14 25.02 40.87
C THR A 714 29.62 25.26 41.18
N GLY A 715 30.53 24.59 40.48
CA GLY A 715 31.98 24.68 40.63
C GLY A 715 32.56 23.92 41.83
N GLY A 716 31.75 23.10 42.52
CA GLY A 716 32.16 22.31 43.69
C GLY A 716 32.15 20.80 43.44
N SER A 717 32.50 20.00 44.45
CA SER A 717 32.68 18.55 44.31
C SER A 717 31.45 17.80 43.77
N GLY A 718 30.23 18.28 44.07
CA GLY A 718 28.98 17.68 43.56
C GLY A 718 28.77 17.81 42.04
N GLU A 719 29.47 18.71 41.36
CA GLU A 719 29.31 18.90 39.90
C GLU A 719 29.82 17.69 39.10
N VAL A 720 30.99 17.16 39.47
CA VAL A 720 31.56 15.98 38.82
C VAL A 720 30.68 14.75 39.05
N ALA A 721 30.15 14.60 40.26
CA ALA A 721 29.18 13.55 40.59
C ALA A 721 27.92 13.65 39.74
N TYR A 722 27.38 14.87 39.61
CA TYR A 722 26.19 15.13 38.81
C TYR A 722 26.40 14.80 37.33
N ALA A 723 27.47 15.34 36.72
CA ALA A 723 27.75 15.16 35.31
C ALA A 723 27.94 13.69 34.94
N LEU A 724 28.62 12.91 35.80
CA LEU A 724 28.84 11.47 35.60
C LEU A 724 27.56 10.64 35.83
N SER A 725 26.86 10.86 36.94
CA SER A 725 25.67 10.05 37.28
C SER A 725 24.52 10.25 36.29
N TYR A 726 24.31 11.48 35.82
CA TYR A 726 23.29 11.79 34.81
C TYR A 726 23.80 11.70 33.37
N ASN A 727 25.06 11.29 33.17
CA ASN A 727 25.71 11.15 31.87
C ASN A 727 25.48 12.40 30.99
N ILE A 728 25.80 13.58 31.53
CA ILE A 728 25.68 14.84 30.80
C ILE A 728 26.79 14.88 29.75
N LEU A 729 26.38 14.97 28.50
CA LEU A 729 27.25 15.07 27.33
C LEU A 729 27.06 16.44 26.69
N ASP A 730 28.05 16.89 25.93
CA ASP A 730 27.91 18.05 25.04
C ASP A 730 26.91 17.67 23.93
N VAL A 731 25.72 18.28 24.00
CA VAL A 731 24.58 18.01 23.11
C VAL A 731 24.06 19.29 22.46
N ASN A 732 24.53 20.45 22.92
CA ASN A 732 24.14 21.75 22.40
C ASN A 732 24.88 22.13 21.09
N ASN A 733 25.85 21.30 20.64
CA ASN A 733 26.70 21.53 19.46
C ASN A 733 27.45 22.88 19.53
N ASP A 734 27.81 23.33 20.73
CA ASP A 734 28.64 24.52 20.86
C ASP A 734 30.04 24.26 20.27
N ALA A 735 30.65 25.29 19.70
CA ALA A 735 31.96 25.16 19.06
C ALA A 735 33.10 24.97 20.08
N ALA A 736 32.80 25.05 21.38
CA ALA A 736 33.76 25.04 22.47
C ALA A 736 33.94 23.65 23.08
N GLY A 737 32.96 22.76 22.94
CA GLY A 737 32.98 21.39 23.45
C GLY A 737 32.88 21.33 24.98
N HIS A 738 32.22 22.31 25.60
CA HIS A 738 32.11 22.41 27.05
C HIS A 738 30.81 21.81 27.53
N ILE A 739 30.87 20.93 28.54
CA ILE A 739 29.68 20.40 29.19
C ILE A 739 29.19 21.41 30.21
N ASP A 740 27.97 21.94 30.03
CA ASP A 740 27.42 23.00 30.89
C ASP A 740 25.93 22.82 31.26
N GLU A 741 25.36 23.82 31.94
CA GLU A 741 23.95 23.81 32.32
C GLU A 741 22.98 23.87 31.12
N ALA A 742 23.41 24.38 29.97
CA ALA A 742 22.59 24.40 28.76
C ALA A 742 22.46 22.99 28.17
N ASP A 743 23.52 22.19 28.20
CA ASP A 743 23.47 20.76 27.85
C ASP A 743 22.54 19.99 28.78
N ALA A 744 22.71 20.17 30.09
CA ALA A 744 21.87 19.50 31.07
C ALA A 744 20.40 19.94 30.97
N LYS A 745 20.13 21.20 30.60
CA LYS A 745 18.77 21.66 30.29
C LYS A 745 18.19 20.95 29.07
N GLN A 746 18.97 20.65 28.05
CA GLN A 746 18.48 19.91 26.89
C GLN A 746 18.11 18.46 27.27
N LEU A 747 18.91 17.82 28.13
CA LEU A 747 18.67 16.44 28.59
C LEU A 747 17.55 16.34 29.64
N PHE A 748 17.51 17.27 30.59
CA PHE A 748 16.56 17.33 31.70
C PHE A 748 15.86 18.71 31.75
N PRO A 749 14.90 19.00 30.85
CA PRO A 749 14.36 20.35 30.64
C PRO A 749 13.65 20.98 31.84
N GLN A 750 13.28 20.16 32.81
CA GLN A 750 12.53 20.58 34.00
C GLN A 750 13.37 20.61 35.28
N GLY A 751 14.68 20.29 35.21
CA GLY A 751 15.50 20.02 36.39
C GLY A 751 15.17 18.66 37.02
N HIS A 752 15.63 18.45 38.26
CA HIS A 752 15.61 17.13 38.91
C HIS A 752 14.64 17.07 40.09
N GLY A 753 13.79 16.04 40.12
CA GLY A 753 12.95 15.74 41.26
C GLY A 753 11.51 16.29 41.24
N ASP A 754 10.97 16.39 42.44
CA ASP A 754 9.55 16.48 42.81
C ASP A 754 8.66 15.36 42.26
N ALA A 755 9.04 14.10 42.56
CA ALA A 755 8.24 12.92 42.23
C ALA A 755 6.76 13.08 42.64
N TRP A 756 6.51 13.57 43.84
CA TRP A 756 5.15 13.78 44.35
C TRP A 756 4.37 14.83 43.56
N GLY A 757 5.01 15.93 43.18
CA GLY A 757 4.41 16.98 42.34
C GLY A 757 4.14 16.53 40.91
N HIS A 758 5.01 15.69 40.34
CA HIS A 758 4.78 15.05 39.04
C HIS A 758 3.56 14.12 39.09
N TYR A 759 3.48 13.20 40.05
CA TYR A 759 2.30 12.34 40.20
C TYR A 759 1.03 13.13 40.53
N LEU A 760 1.13 14.23 41.29
CA LEU A 760 0.02 15.15 41.50
C LEU A 760 -0.44 15.78 40.19
N SER A 761 0.49 16.18 39.32
CA SER A 761 0.18 16.78 38.03
C SER A 761 -0.50 15.77 37.11
N ALA A 762 -0.02 14.52 37.05
CA ALA A 762 -0.68 13.43 36.31
C ALA A 762 -2.16 13.27 36.70
N ILE A 763 -2.44 13.19 38.00
CA ILE A 763 -3.81 13.05 38.52
C ILE A 763 -4.66 14.31 38.28
N LYS A 764 -4.06 15.50 38.39
CA LYS A 764 -4.77 16.77 38.18
C LYS A 764 -5.35 16.88 36.78
N ILE A 765 -4.68 16.35 35.76
CA ILE A 765 -5.17 16.38 34.38
C ILE A 765 -6.51 15.65 34.24
N TYR A 766 -6.65 14.45 34.81
CA TYR A 766 -7.94 13.75 34.89
C TYR A 766 -8.99 14.54 35.68
N TYR A 767 -8.60 15.14 36.82
CA TYR A 767 -9.54 15.95 37.59
C TYR A 767 -10.04 17.18 36.84
N GLN A 768 -9.27 17.75 35.91
CA GLN A 768 -9.76 18.85 35.08
C GLN A 768 -10.95 18.45 34.20
N LEU A 769 -11.04 17.18 33.82
CA LEU A 769 -12.18 16.62 33.09
C LEU A 769 -13.29 16.17 34.05
N LEU A 770 -12.96 15.36 35.06
CA LEU A 770 -13.93 14.79 36.00
C LEU A 770 -14.70 15.83 36.81
N THR A 771 -14.13 17.02 37.04
CA THR A 771 -14.81 18.12 37.75
C THR A 771 -15.61 19.02 36.82
N HIS A 772 -15.51 18.84 35.50
CA HIS A 772 -16.19 19.67 34.53
C HIS A 772 -17.66 19.24 34.36
N PRO A 773 -18.64 20.14 34.49
CA PRO A 773 -20.06 19.78 34.49
C PRO A 773 -20.58 19.17 33.18
N ASN A 774 -19.89 19.44 32.07
CA ASN A 774 -20.22 18.95 30.74
C ASN A 774 -19.40 17.73 30.30
N TYR A 775 -18.60 17.14 31.19
CA TYR A 775 -17.78 15.96 30.88
C TYR A 775 -18.37 14.70 31.52
N ASP A 776 -18.32 13.60 30.79
CA ASP A 776 -18.70 12.28 31.28
C ASP A 776 -17.65 11.24 30.86
N TRP A 777 -17.24 10.39 31.80
CA TRP A 777 -16.23 9.36 31.60
C TRP A 777 -16.91 8.02 31.27
N ASN A 778 -16.62 7.45 30.10
CA ASN A 778 -17.07 6.10 29.73
C ASN A 778 -15.88 5.21 29.35
N SER A 779 -15.73 4.08 30.04
CA SER A 779 -14.68 3.08 29.76
C SER A 779 -14.97 2.33 28.46
N ARG A 780 -14.02 2.26 27.51
CA ARG A 780 -14.19 1.48 26.27
C ARG A 780 -12.90 1.18 25.49
N SER A 781 -12.99 0.17 24.64
CA SER A 781 -12.06 -0.03 23.52
C SER A 781 -12.34 0.96 22.37
N GLU A 782 -11.29 1.50 21.77
CA GLU A 782 -11.30 2.39 20.61
C GLU A 782 -10.88 1.67 19.32
N GLU A 783 -11.18 2.26 18.16
CA GLU A 783 -10.62 1.84 16.87
C GLU A 783 -9.57 2.86 16.41
N ILE A 784 -8.42 2.41 15.91
CA ILE A 784 -7.36 3.26 15.32
C ILE A 784 -7.14 2.87 13.86
N LEU A 785 -6.60 3.78 13.05
CA LEU A 785 -6.10 3.48 11.72
C LEU A 785 -4.64 3.02 11.80
N LEU A 786 -4.36 1.80 11.32
CA LEU A 786 -3.02 1.28 11.10
C LEU A 786 -2.85 1.03 9.60
N GLY A 787 -2.10 1.91 8.91
CA GLY A 787 -1.91 1.84 7.44
C GLY A 787 -3.22 1.96 6.65
N GLY A 788 -4.20 2.74 7.14
CA GLY A 788 -5.50 2.91 6.50
C GLY A 788 -6.54 1.81 6.80
N ILE A 789 -6.15 0.75 7.54
CA ILE A 789 -7.04 -0.31 8.02
C ILE A 789 -7.41 -0.06 9.49
N ARG A 790 -8.64 -0.42 9.87
CA ARG A 790 -9.16 -0.26 11.24
C ARG A 790 -8.73 -1.39 12.17
N VAL A 791 -8.20 -1.05 13.35
CA VAL A 791 -7.79 -1.99 14.41
C VAL A 791 -8.38 -1.56 15.77
N THR A 792 -8.90 -2.50 16.56
CA THR A 792 -9.45 -2.22 17.90
C THR A 792 -8.37 -2.31 18.98
N VAL A 793 -8.32 -1.31 19.88
CA VAL A 793 -7.36 -1.19 20.99
C VAL A 793 -8.07 -0.73 22.28
N ASP A 794 -7.54 -1.08 23.44
CA ASP A 794 -8.00 -0.59 24.75
C ASP A 794 -6.84 0.12 25.45
N PHE A 795 -7.06 1.37 25.87
CA PHE A 795 -6.02 2.22 26.47
C PHE A 795 -5.97 2.15 28.01
N LEU A 796 -6.90 1.44 28.66
CA LEU A 796 -6.91 1.15 30.10
C LEU A 796 -6.82 2.42 31.00
N ASP A 797 -7.55 3.48 30.64
CA ASP A 797 -7.41 4.79 31.27
C ASP A 797 -7.73 4.80 32.77
N GLU A 798 -8.67 3.98 33.23
CA GLU A 798 -9.00 3.86 34.67
C GLU A 798 -7.84 3.25 35.45
N GLN A 799 -7.17 2.25 34.86
CA GLN A 799 -6.01 1.62 35.47
C GLN A 799 -4.88 2.64 35.61
N LYS A 800 -4.59 3.42 34.56
CA LYS A 800 -3.56 4.47 34.59
C LYS A 800 -3.85 5.54 35.64
N PHE A 801 -5.11 5.98 35.76
CA PHE A 801 -5.50 6.91 36.82
C PHE A 801 -5.25 6.33 38.22
N ALA A 802 -5.61 5.06 38.44
CA ALA A 802 -5.39 4.38 39.70
C ALA A 802 -3.89 4.20 40.02
N GLU A 803 -3.08 3.88 39.02
CA GLU A 803 -1.61 3.76 39.14
C GLU A 803 -0.98 5.09 39.54
N ALA A 804 -1.37 6.21 38.91
CA ALA A 804 -0.89 7.53 39.28
C ALA A 804 -1.27 7.90 40.72
N ALA A 805 -2.52 7.61 41.13
CA ALA A 805 -2.97 7.81 42.50
C ALA A 805 -2.18 6.98 43.52
N ALA A 806 -1.91 5.71 43.21
CA ALA A 806 -1.11 4.83 44.04
C ALA A 806 0.34 5.30 44.16
N ALA A 807 0.97 5.70 43.04
CA ALA A 807 2.34 6.22 43.02
C ALA A 807 2.49 7.49 43.86
N LYS A 808 1.53 8.43 43.76
CA LYS A 808 1.49 9.61 44.62
C LYS A 808 1.36 9.26 46.10
N ALA A 809 0.48 8.33 46.45
CA ALA A 809 0.27 7.91 47.83
C ALA A 809 1.52 7.23 48.43
N ARG A 810 2.15 6.32 47.67
CA ARG A 810 3.42 5.68 48.02
C ARG A 810 4.50 6.73 48.30
N THR A 811 4.71 7.65 47.37
CA THR A 811 5.69 8.74 47.50
C THR A 811 5.41 9.61 48.73
N GLY A 812 4.14 9.94 48.99
CA GLY A 812 3.74 10.68 50.19
C GLY A 812 4.08 9.94 51.49
N SER A 813 3.88 8.62 51.53
CA SER A 813 4.28 7.78 52.68
C SER A 813 5.79 7.79 52.89
N GLU A 814 6.57 7.68 51.81
CA GLU A 814 8.03 7.71 51.84
C GLU A 814 8.55 9.06 52.38
N ILE A 815 8.00 10.17 51.87
CA ILE A 815 8.32 11.53 52.33
C ILE A 815 8.10 11.66 53.84
N VAL A 816 6.98 11.16 54.36
CA VAL A 816 6.69 11.20 55.81
C VAL A 816 7.71 10.39 56.59
N ASN A 817 8.06 9.19 56.12
CA ASN A 817 9.04 8.31 56.77
C ASN A 817 10.44 8.94 56.81
N LEU A 818 10.94 9.44 55.67
CA LEU A 818 12.25 10.10 55.59
C LEU A 818 12.29 11.41 56.37
N THR A 819 11.20 12.18 56.36
CA THR A 819 11.09 13.39 57.20
C THR A 819 11.14 13.03 58.68
N TYR A 820 10.47 11.94 59.10
CA TYR A 820 10.56 11.44 60.46
C TYR A 820 11.99 11.02 60.83
N ARG A 821 12.68 10.28 59.93
CA ARG A 821 14.09 9.91 60.10
C ARG A 821 15.00 11.12 60.26
N LYS A 822 14.80 12.16 59.45
CA LYS A 822 15.58 13.41 59.51
C LYS A 822 15.45 14.10 60.86
N HIS A 823 14.24 14.19 61.42
CA HIS A 823 13.99 14.99 62.63
C HIS A 823 14.05 14.20 63.94
N PHE A 824 13.69 12.92 63.97
CA PHE A 824 13.47 12.19 65.23
C PHE A 824 14.52 11.13 65.55
N LEU A 825 15.18 10.53 64.56
CA LEU A 825 16.29 9.60 64.82
C LEU A 825 17.60 10.33 65.18
N MET A 826 17.81 11.56 64.68
CA MET A 826 18.98 12.38 65.05
C MET A 826 18.91 12.94 66.49
N ILE A 827 17.71 13.17 67.05
CA ILE A 827 17.58 13.71 68.41
C ILE A 827 18.03 12.70 69.48
N TRP A 828 17.82 11.40 69.24
CA TRP A 828 18.21 10.36 70.20
C TRP A 828 19.74 10.27 70.41
N GLN A 829 20.54 10.60 69.39
CA GLN A 829 22.01 10.64 69.49
C GLN A 829 22.54 11.90 70.18
N MET A 830 21.77 12.99 70.26
CA MET A 830 22.19 14.23 70.94
C MET A 830 21.80 14.28 72.42
N THR A 831 20.91 13.40 72.89
CA THR A 831 20.50 13.34 74.30
C THR A 831 21.26 12.31 75.15
N GLU A 832 22.13 11.49 74.54
CA GLU A 832 23.05 10.57 75.24
C GLU A 832 24.54 10.97 75.07
N GLY A 833 24.82 12.28 74.98
CA GLY A 833 26.17 12.86 75.01
C GLY A 833 26.53 13.46 76.36
#